data_AF-A0A4P7XJB8-F1
#
_entry.id   AF-A0A4P7XJB8-F1
#
_cell.length_a   1.000
_cell.length_b   1.000
_cell.length_c   1.000
_cell.angle_alpha   90.00
_cell.angle_beta   90.00
_cell.angle_gamma   90.00
#
_symmetry.space_group_name_H-M   'P 1'
#
loop_
_entity.id
_entity.type
_entity.pdbx_description
1 polymer ?
#
loop_
_entity_poly.entity_id
_entity_poly.type
_entity_poly.pdbx_seq_one_letter_code
_entity_poly.pdbx_strand_id
1 'polypeptide(L)'
;MAISPWVTWPALTKYGSLGVISGLLVLASQRIELLENNMFDLEDWDKKNAEIVCDERSHTARTEDGTCNILENPAEGSAFVRFGRNVNPNVAHAETEQDTLLIPNPREVSNVLMSRGDDFKPATTLNFIAASWIQFMVHDWFDHGPRAEGNPIEFALPSGDKLGSGTMSVRRTQPDPSRTDADGNMIATYQNINTHWWDGSQIYGSDKETNDEIRAFSGGKLKLTDAGTLPTEFISGKPVTGFNENWWVGLSMMHRLFTLEHNAIADRLAQSYPDASDQWIYDRARLVNAALMAKIHTVEWTPAILANPVLERAMYANWWGLGGDQENRDFFQKALDDLNNNVSGVGNLFRMLGIDTDLGNMPPGTIDHALGGLVGAREPNDYGVPYTLTEEFVSVYRMHPLLRDEIEVYDIGSNIVEQEIPLPDTRDGNAEDYLDDIGADKLWYSFGITHPGSLTLENYPDFMRELSMPIVGDIDMAAIDVLRDRERGVPRYNEFRREIGLKPITKFEDLTADPELLANLKRLYNNDIEMIDTLVGQLAEETRPDGFGFGETAFQIFILNASRRLMTDRFFTTDYVPEVYTQEGIDWVEANTMVDVIRRHYPSLSSSLAGMDNAFQPWGLNMPEAYETWSAEQKQNHLWTNGVLRTEYQDGQMPAIDPVDIGGLISSVLWDKVNRESDVAPAGYDKPIHANGVTAKVAFQAVGGHPYTGLFTGADHGILRLSVTGDPNDRGFAPGLALKLFNDGKRSQNISALYTLSGQDSNHNFFANEMSNYVSPEANDTLGSTVLFSLVTTKPTLLMANDISEVNQDGTSVADAVAPTQIYFVPNEELRAVFDESPHDFRDDLLTLGEGTKLYDVYATSENIRSSIFPSRNRRLAEERRNSAVKVGELTTTSEMVASQFGDSGMFFKHERYEDR
;
A
#
# COMPACT_ATOMS: atom_id res chain seq x y z
N MET A 1 3.97 -23.22 -28.91
CA MET A 1 4.41 -21.98 -29.59
C MET A 1 5.40 -21.27 -28.67
N ALA A 2 6.27 -20.39 -29.16
CA ALA A 2 7.35 -19.82 -28.36
C ALA A 2 6.80 -19.01 -27.16
N ILE A 3 6.99 -19.52 -25.94
CA ILE A 3 6.77 -18.80 -24.69
C ILE A 3 7.54 -17.49 -24.79
N SER A 4 6.79 -16.38 -24.86
CA SER A 4 7.37 -15.03 -24.84
C SER A 4 8.27 -14.95 -23.61
N PRO A 5 9.53 -14.49 -23.73
CA PRO A 5 10.43 -14.44 -22.57
C PRO A 5 9.77 -13.64 -21.45
N TRP A 6 9.87 -14.13 -20.22
CA TRP A 6 9.34 -13.55 -18.97
C TRP A 6 9.31 -12.01 -18.94
N VAL A 7 10.42 -11.38 -19.35
CA VAL A 7 10.63 -9.92 -19.35
C VAL A 7 10.11 -9.19 -20.61
N THR A 8 9.68 -9.93 -21.64
CA THR A 8 9.35 -9.37 -22.97
C THR A 8 7.93 -8.87 -23.06
N TRP A 9 6.94 -9.67 -22.64
CA TRP A 9 5.54 -9.24 -22.71
C TRP A 9 5.21 -8.07 -21.77
N PRO A 10 5.76 -7.98 -20.54
CA PRO A 10 5.51 -6.82 -19.67
C PRO A 10 6.18 -5.56 -20.21
N ALA A 11 7.33 -5.71 -20.88
CA ALA A 11 8.03 -4.62 -21.54
C ALA A 11 7.31 -4.10 -22.80
N LEU A 12 6.22 -4.74 -23.25
CA LEU A 12 5.39 -4.21 -24.34
C LEU A 12 4.70 -2.91 -23.93
N THR A 13 4.50 -2.65 -22.63
CA THR A 13 3.91 -1.40 -22.09
C THR A 13 4.58 -0.13 -22.62
N LYS A 14 5.86 -0.18 -23.01
CA LYS A 14 6.57 0.93 -23.68
C LYS A 14 5.93 1.38 -25.01
N TYR A 15 5.06 0.56 -25.59
CA TYR A 15 4.28 0.88 -26.79
C TYR A 15 2.87 1.42 -26.47
N GLY A 16 2.62 1.82 -25.22
CA GLY A 16 1.33 2.35 -24.77
C GLY A 16 0.24 1.28 -24.74
N SER A 17 -1.00 1.68 -25.00
CA SER A 17 -2.19 0.81 -24.88
C SER A 17 -2.14 -0.45 -25.75
N LEU A 18 -1.54 -0.37 -26.96
CA LEU A 18 -1.34 -1.55 -27.83
C LEU A 18 -0.43 -2.60 -27.16
N GLY A 19 0.57 -2.11 -26.42
CA GLY A 19 1.46 -2.95 -25.64
C GLY A 19 0.77 -3.66 -24.50
N VAL A 20 -0.09 -2.95 -23.77
CA VAL A 20 -0.91 -3.52 -22.68
C VAL A 20 -1.84 -4.61 -23.21
N ILE A 21 -2.57 -4.35 -24.29
CA ILE A 21 -3.46 -5.34 -24.93
C ILE A 21 -2.68 -6.60 -25.35
N SER A 22 -1.49 -6.40 -25.95
CA SER A 22 -0.64 -7.52 -26.35
C SER A 22 -0.19 -8.36 -25.16
N GLY A 23 0.15 -7.73 -24.04
CA GLY A 23 0.47 -8.42 -22.79
C GLY A 23 -0.71 -9.24 -22.24
N LEU A 24 -1.92 -8.68 -22.25
CA LEU A 24 -3.14 -9.38 -21.82
C LEU A 24 -3.42 -10.64 -22.65
N LEU A 25 -3.20 -10.58 -23.97
CA LEU A 25 -3.37 -11.74 -24.85
C LEU A 25 -2.35 -12.86 -24.55
N VAL A 26 -1.11 -12.50 -24.20
CA VAL A 26 -0.10 -13.48 -23.77
C VAL A 26 -0.54 -14.17 -22.48
N LEU A 27 -0.97 -13.41 -21.47
CA LEU A 27 -1.44 -13.95 -20.21
C LEU A 27 -2.66 -14.86 -20.36
N ALA A 28 -3.63 -14.45 -21.19
CA ALA A 28 -4.80 -15.27 -21.48
C ALA A 28 -4.41 -16.60 -22.13
N SER A 29 -3.47 -16.59 -23.08
CA SER A 29 -2.95 -17.81 -23.71
C SER A 29 -2.21 -18.70 -22.71
N GLN A 30 -1.36 -18.15 -21.85
CA GLN A 30 -0.65 -18.90 -20.80
C GLN A 30 -1.64 -19.54 -19.83
N ARG A 31 -2.67 -18.81 -19.41
CA ARG A 31 -3.70 -19.34 -18.53
C ARG A 31 -4.44 -20.52 -19.13
N ILE A 32 -4.85 -20.44 -20.39
CA ILE A 32 -5.55 -21.54 -21.08
C ILE A 32 -4.64 -22.78 -21.16
N GLU A 33 -3.36 -22.59 -21.52
CA GLU A 33 -2.40 -23.70 -21.58
C GLU A 33 -2.22 -24.38 -20.22
N LEU A 34 -2.15 -23.62 -19.13
CA LEU A 34 -2.08 -24.16 -17.77
C LEU A 34 -3.39 -24.87 -17.37
N LEU A 35 -4.56 -24.30 -17.68
CA LEU A 35 -5.85 -24.93 -17.38
C LEU A 35 -5.99 -26.27 -18.10
N GLU A 36 -5.50 -26.40 -19.33
CA GLU A 36 -5.59 -27.65 -20.09
C GLU A 36 -4.62 -28.74 -19.59
N ASN A 37 -3.47 -28.36 -19.04
CA ASN A 37 -2.36 -29.29 -18.85
C ASN A 37 -1.89 -29.46 -17.39
N ASN A 38 -2.32 -28.60 -16.47
CA ASN A 38 -1.74 -28.47 -15.13
C ASN A 38 -2.79 -28.56 -14.02
N MET A 39 -3.78 -29.45 -14.16
CA MET A 39 -4.78 -29.72 -13.12
C MET A 39 -4.99 -31.21 -13.00
N PHE A 40 -4.63 -31.76 -11.84
CA PHE A 40 -4.72 -33.20 -11.59
C PHE A 40 -5.49 -33.45 -10.29
N ASP A 41 -6.58 -34.19 -10.45
CA ASP A 41 -7.44 -34.64 -9.36
C ASP A 41 -6.90 -35.93 -8.72
N LEU A 42 -7.04 -36.00 -7.40
CA LEU A 42 -6.57 -37.10 -6.57
C LEU A 42 -7.65 -37.63 -5.61
N GLU A 43 -8.89 -37.15 -5.68
CA GLU A 43 -9.96 -37.50 -4.73
C GLU A 43 -10.91 -38.58 -5.26
N ASP A 44 -11.51 -39.34 -4.34
CA ASP A 44 -12.62 -40.25 -4.63
C ASP A 44 -13.95 -39.53 -4.33
N TRP A 45 -14.47 -38.83 -5.34
CA TRP A 45 -15.69 -38.03 -5.21
C TRP A 45 -16.94 -38.85 -4.90
N ASP A 46 -17.06 -40.06 -5.47
CA ASP A 46 -18.20 -40.94 -5.18
C ASP A 46 -18.26 -41.28 -3.68
N LYS A 47 -17.09 -41.59 -3.09
CA LYS A 47 -16.97 -41.84 -1.65
C LYS A 47 -17.22 -40.59 -0.82
N LYS A 48 -16.65 -39.44 -1.22
CA LYS A 48 -16.80 -38.18 -0.48
C LYS A 48 -18.23 -37.64 -0.48
N ASN A 49 -18.94 -37.79 -1.61
CA ASN A 49 -20.30 -37.31 -1.76
C ASN A 49 -21.35 -38.20 -1.09
N ALA A 50 -21.01 -39.45 -0.75
CA ALA A 50 -21.97 -40.48 -0.37
C ALA A 50 -22.88 -40.12 0.83
N GLU A 51 -22.40 -39.26 1.74
CA GLU A 51 -23.10 -38.90 2.97
C GLU A 51 -23.54 -37.43 3.03
N ILE A 52 -23.29 -36.66 1.97
CA ILE A 52 -23.58 -35.21 1.94
C ILE A 52 -24.98 -34.97 1.37
N VAL A 53 -25.77 -34.15 2.07
CA VAL A 53 -27.12 -33.76 1.65
C VAL A 53 -27.21 -32.23 1.62
N CYS A 54 -27.45 -31.68 0.43
CA CYS A 54 -27.66 -30.25 0.26
C CYS A 54 -29.11 -29.89 0.60
N ASP A 55 -29.28 -29.03 1.61
CA ASP A 55 -30.58 -28.54 2.07
C ASP A 55 -30.97 -27.20 1.42
N GLU A 56 -32.16 -26.70 1.73
CA GLU A 56 -32.66 -25.43 1.16
C GLU A 56 -31.77 -24.22 1.51
N ARG A 57 -31.12 -24.22 2.69
CA ARG A 57 -30.21 -23.14 3.09
C ARG A 57 -28.99 -23.14 2.19
N SER A 58 -28.40 -24.32 1.94
CA SER A 58 -27.17 -24.45 1.16
C SER A 58 -27.28 -23.78 -0.21
N HIS A 59 -28.45 -23.78 -0.85
CA HIS A 59 -28.69 -23.15 -2.15
C HIS A 59 -28.46 -21.63 -2.17
N THR A 60 -28.45 -20.94 -1.03
CA THR A 60 -28.28 -19.47 -0.97
C THR A 60 -27.29 -19.03 0.10
N ALA A 61 -26.49 -19.95 0.65
CA ALA A 61 -25.55 -19.66 1.72
C ALA A 61 -24.30 -20.55 1.61
N ARG A 62 -23.14 -19.99 1.96
CA ARG A 62 -21.92 -20.76 2.17
C ARG A 62 -22.08 -21.58 3.45
N THR A 63 -21.99 -22.90 3.32
CA THR A 63 -21.97 -23.85 4.45
C THR A 63 -20.69 -23.67 5.26
N GLU A 64 -20.71 -24.11 6.51
CA GLU A 64 -19.60 -23.93 7.44
C GLU A 64 -18.35 -24.74 7.03
N ASP A 65 -18.53 -25.92 6.43
CA ASP A 65 -17.46 -26.81 5.99
C ASP A 65 -17.17 -26.74 4.48
N GLY A 66 -17.81 -25.82 3.76
CA GLY A 66 -17.64 -25.62 2.32
C GLY A 66 -18.36 -26.63 1.42
N THR A 67 -19.15 -27.55 1.99
CA THR A 67 -19.97 -28.49 1.21
C THR A 67 -21.09 -27.79 0.43
N CYS A 68 -21.61 -28.46 -0.60
CA CYS A 68 -22.77 -28.00 -1.37
C CYS A 68 -22.57 -26.67 -2.09
N ASN A 69 -21.32 -26.27 -2.38
CA ASN A 69 -21.03 -25.19 -3.34
C ASN A 69 -21.37 -25.66 -4.76
N ILE A 70 -20.81 -26.78 -5.21
CA ILE A 70 -21.27 -27.46 -6.44
C ILE A 70 -22.31 -28.51 -6.05
N LEU A 71 -23.54 -28.38 -6.52
CA LEU A 71 -24.65 -29.24 -6.06
C LEU A 71 -24.53 -30.67 -6.59
N GLU A 72 -23.94 -30.85 -7.77
CA GLU A 72 -23.69 -32.13 -8.41
C GLU A 72 -22.50 -32.88 -7.80
N ASN A 73 -21.57 -32.14 -7.19
CA ASN A 73 -20.39 -32.65 -6.50
C ASN A 73 -20.28 -31.98 -5.11
N PRO A 74 -21.14 -32.36 -4.15
CA PRO A 74 -21.33 -31.59 -2.93
C PRO A 74 -20.13 -31.59 -1.96
N ALA A 75 -19.14 -32.45 -2.13
CA ALA A 75 -17.87 -32.38 -1.40
C ALA A 75 -16.84 -31.45 -2.05
N GLU A 76 -17.07 -30.94 -3.26
CA GLU A 76 -16.09 -30.15 -3.98
C GLU A 76 -15.64 -28.92 -3.17
N GLY A 77 -14.33 -28.77 -3.04
CA GLY A 77 -13.71 -27.70 -2.25
C GLY A 77 -14.03 -27.68 -0.74
N SER A 78 -14.73 -28.68 -0.20
CA SER A 78 -15.02 -28.73 1.24
C SER A 78 -13.77 -29.04 2.07
N ALA A 79 -13.85 -28.80 3.38
CA ALA A 79 -12.84 -29.24 4.32
C ALA A 79 -12.63 -30.78 4.24
N PHE A 80 -11.42 -31.22 4.57
CA PHE A 80 -10.94 -32.60 4.56
C PHE A 80 -10.91 -33.29 3.18
N VAL A 81 -11.00 -32.54 2.09
CA VAL A 81 -10.71 -33.02 0.74
C VAL A 81 -9.20 -32.99 0.48
N ARG A 82 -8.72 -33.89 -0.38
CA ARG A 82 -7.31 -33.96 -0.77
C ARG A 82 -6.86 -32.69 -1.51
N PHE A 83 -5.64 -32.25 -1.26
CA PHE A 83 -4.98 -31.30 -2.16
C PHE A 83 -4.81 -31.92 -3.55
N GLY A 84 -5.15 -31.14 -4.59
CA GLY A 84 -4.86 -31.50 -5.98
C GLY A 84 -3.39 -31.26 -6.33
N ARG A 85 -3.05 -31.40 -7.62
CA ARG A 85 -1.72 -31.06 -8.15
C ARG A 85 -1.79 -30.18 -9.40
N ASN A 86 -0.78 -29.32 -9.56
CA ASN A 86 -0.53 -28.59 -10.80
C ASN A 86 0.60 -29.18 -11.67
N VAL A 87 1.27 -30.21 -11.18
CA VAL A 87 2.33 -30.94 -11.89
C VAL A 87 1.90 -32.38 -12.10
N ASN A 88 2.49 -33.06 -13.08
CA ASN A 88 2.14 -34.44 -13.38
C ASN A 88 2.39 -35.34 -12.17
N PRO A 89 1.38 -36.12 -11.70
CA PRO A 89 1.56 -37.04 -10.57
C PRO A 89 2.68 -38.08 -10.76
N ASN A 90 3.13 -38.34 -11.99
CA ASN A 90 4.26 -39.24 -12.26
C ASN A 90 5.64 -38.65 -11.91
N VAL A 91 5.73 -37.37 -11.58
CA VAL A 91 6.97 -36.72 -11.11
C VAL A 91 6.82 -36.13 -9.70
N ALA A 92 5.61 -36.14 -9.14
CA ALA A 92 5.29 -35.62 -7.82
C ALA A 92 5.54 -36.65 -6.70
N HIS A 93 6.78 -37.13 -6.58
CA HIS A 93 7.15 -38.18 -5.63
C HIS A 93 7.74 -37.61 -4.34
N ALA A 94 7.17 -38.01 -3.20
CA ALA A 94 7.70 -37.67 -1.88
C ALA A 94 9.11 -38.23 -1.68
N GLU A 95 10.04 -37.38 -1.29
CA GLU A 95 11.41 -37.78 -0.99
C GLU A 95 11.48 -38.48 0.38
N THR A 96 12.46 -39.37 0.54
CA THR A 96 12.67 -40.12 1.79
C THR A 96 14.09 -39.92 2.34
N GLU A 97 14.30 -40.18 3.63
CA GLU A 97 15.64 -40.13 4.25
C GLU A 97 16.62 -41.13 3.63
N GLN A 98 16.13 -42.18 2.96
CA GLN A 98 16.97 -43.12 2.23
C GLN A 98 17.43 -42.57 0.86
N ASP A 99 16.84 -41.47 0.40
CA ASP A 99 17.11 -40.84 -0.88
C ASP A 99 17.60 -39.38 -0.70
N THR A 100 16.85 -38.39 -1.19
CA THR A 100 17.28 -36.98 -1.24
C THR A 100 16.64 -36.06 -0.20
N LEU A 101 15.74 -36.55 0.68
CA LEU A 101 14.96 -35.69 1.59
C LEU A 101 15.85 -34.78 2.45
N LEU A 102 17.01 -35.27 2.87
CA LEU A 102 17.98 -34.56 3.71
C LEU A 102 19.17 -34.00 2.94
N ILE A 103 19.11 -33.98 1.59
CA ILE A 103 20.20 -33.59 0.71
C ILE A 103 19.77 -32.42 -0.19
N PRO A 104 20.45 -31.25 -0.13
CA PRO A 104 21.37 -30.86 0.94
C PRO A 104 20.67 -30.74 2.30
N ASN A 105 21.45 -30.67 3.38
CA ASN A 105 20.92 -30.54 4.74
C ASN A 105 20.01 -29.29 4.83
N PRO A 106 18.73 -29.42 5.24
CA PRO A 106 17.79 -28.28 5.28
C PRO A 106 18.23 -27.12 6.17
N ARG A 107 18.89 -27.39 7.30
CA ARG A 107 19.45 -26.34 8.18
C ARG A 107 20.62 -25.62 7.52
N GLU A 108 21.45 -26.35 6.76
CA GLU A 108 22.55 -25.72 6.02
C GLU A 108 22.02 -24.80 4.91
N VAL A 109 20.95 -25.21 4.20
CA VAL A 109 20.23 -24.35 3.24
C VAL A 109 19.71 -23.08 3.93
N SER A 110 19.02 -23.24 5.07
CA SER A 110 18.52 -22.11 5.88
C SER A 110 19.65 -21.15 6.27
N ASN A 111 20.76 -21.67 6.79
CA ASN A 111 21.87 -20.86 7.28
C ASN A 111 22.61 -20.08 6.20
N VAL A 112 22.76 -20.67 5.02
CA VAL A 112 23.67 -20.15 4.00
C VAL A 112 22.93 -19.36 2.92
N LEU A 113 21.68 -19.71 2.61
CA LEU A 113 20.94 -19.10 1.51
C LEU A 113 19.72 -18.28 1.96
N MET A 114 19.17 -18.55 3.15
CA MET A 114 17.90 -17.92 3.57
C MET A 114 18.11 -16.77 4.55
N SER A 115 19.12 -16.86 5.43
CA SER A 115 19.45 -15.88 6.46
C SER A 115 19.38 -14.43 5.98
N ARG A 116 18.57 -13.59 6.63
CA ARG A 116 18.56 -12.14 6.39
C ARG A 116 19.86 -11.48 6.85
N GLY A 117 20.37 -11.90 8.01
CA GLY A 117 21.50 -11.19 8.63
C GLY A 117 21.17 -9.72 8.88
N ASP A 118 22.15 -8.84 8.70
CA ASP A 118 22.02 -7.40 8.99
C ASP A 118 21.53 -6.57 7.78
N ASP A 119 21.33 -7.18 6.61
CA ASP A 119 20.97 -6.50 5.36
C ASP A 119 19.50 -6.76 4.99
N PHE A 120 18.58 -6.04 5.63
CA PHE A 120 17.16 -6.11 5.31
C PHE A 120 16.91 -5.57 3.89
N LYS A 121 16.37 -6.41 3.01
CA LYS A 121 16.01 -6.04 1.63
C LYS A 121 14.51 -5.69 1.60
N PRO A 122 14.08 -4.42 1.47
CA PRO A 122 12.67 -4.06 1.50
C PRO A 122 11.95 -4.30 0.15
N ALA A 123 10.67 -4.69 0.21
CA ALA A 123 9.76 -4.69 -0.95
C ALA A 123 9.11 -3.30 -1.10
N THR A 124 9.77 -2.38 -1.80
CA THR A 124 9.41 -0.95 -1.83
C THR A 124 8.09 -0.63 -2.56
N THR A 125 7.51 -1.57 -3.30
CA THR A 125 6.18 -1.40 -3.95
C THR A 125 5.03 -1.72 -3.00
N LEU A 126 5.32 -2.30 -1.83
CA LEU A 126 4.34 -2.75 -0.86
C LEU A 126 4.55 -2.06 0.49
N ASN A 127 3.47 -2.00 1.27
CA ASN A 127 3.55 -1.71 2.69
C ASN A 127 3.40 -3.00 3.53
N PHE A 128 3.63 -2.90 4.83
CA PHE A 128 3.66 -4.06 5.72
C PHE A 128 2.27 -4.65 5.98
N ILE A 129 1.19 -3.89 5.74
CA ILE A 129 -0.19 -4.40 5.73
C ILE A 129 -0.32 -5.59 4.75
N ALA A 130 0.36 -5.53 3.61
CA ALA A 130 0.32 -6.58 2.59
C ALA A 130 0.83 -7.94 3.11
N ALA A 131 1.78 -7.94 4.06
CA ALA A 131 2.28 -9.17 4.69
C ALA A 131 1.24 -9.78 5.64
N SER A 132 0.58 -8.95 6.46
CA SER A 132 -0.53 -9.38 7.31
C SER A 132 -1.69 -9.93 6.48
N TRP A 133 -2.04 -9.25 5.39
CA TRP A 133 -3.11 -9.67 4.49
C TRP A 133 -2.85 -11.03 3.89
N ILE A 134 -1.64 -11.29 3.39
CA ILE A 134 -1.39 -12.55 2.68
C ILE A 134 -1.41 -13.75 3.61
N GLN A 135 -0.92 -13.60 4.85
CA GLN A 135 -1.09 -14.65 5.85
C GLN A 135 -2.57 -14.83 6.21
N PHE A 136 -3.30 -13.74 6.42
CA PHE A 136 -4.74 -13.78 6.68
C PHE A 136 -5.52 -14.53 5.59
N MET A 137 -5.16 -14.36 4.31
CA MET A 137 -5.75 -15.11 3.20
C MET A 137 -5.31 -16.59 3.16
N VAL A 138 -4.04 -16.90 3.46
CA VAL A 138 -3.56 -18.29 3.52
C VAL A 138 -4.36 -19.11 4.54
N HIS A 139 -4.73 -18.51 5.66
CA HIS A 139 -5.58 -19.15 6.67
C HIS A 139 -7.05 -19.33 6.26
N ASP A 140 -7.50 -18.71 5.17
CA ASP A 140 -8.80 -19.05 4.55
C ASP A 140 -8.63 -20.32 3.70
N TRP A 141 -7.50 -20.43 3.02
CA TRP A 141 -7.36 -21.34 1.90
C TRP A 141 -6.87 -22.72 2.29
N PHE A 142 -5.85 -22.82 3.15
CA PHE A 142 -5.25 -24.13 3.39
C PHE A 142 -4.55 -24.30 4.74
N ASP A 143 -4.68 -25.51 5.27
CA ASP A 143 -3.78 -26.09 6.26
C ASP A 143 -3.74 -27.62 6.11
N HIS A 144 -2.55 -28.19 6.24
CA HIS A 144 -2.31 -29.63 6.32
C HIS A 144 -2.61 -30.24 7.71
N GLY A 145 -3.13 -29.45 8.66
CA GLY A 145 -3.58 -29.86 9.98
C GLY A 145 -2.49 -30.36 10.93
N PRO A 146 -2.87 -31.04 12.03
CA PRO A 146 -1.92 -31.53 13.03
C PRO A 146 -0.84 -32.44 12.43
N ARG A 147 0.37 -32.36 12.97
CA ARG A 147 1.52 -33.16 12.54
C ARG A 147 1.50 -34.55 13.19
N ALA A 148 2.02 -35.55 12.50
CA ALA A 148 2.02 -36.93 12.99
C ALA A 148 2.78 -37.08 14.33
N GLU A 149 2.25 -37.86 15.28
CA GLU A 149 2.75 -37.98 16.66
C GLU A 149 4.06 -38.78 16.81
N GLY A 150 4.56 -39.43 15.75
CA GLY A 150 5.78 -40.24 15.80
C GLY A 150 6.56 -40.26 14.48
N ASN A 151 7.75 -40.87 14.52
CA ASN A 151 8.69 -40.92 13.39
C ASN A 151 9.02 -39.52 12.81
N PRO A 152 9.50 -38.57 13.62
CA PRO A 152 9.89 -37.26 13.12
C PRO A 152 11.05 -37.37 12.12
N ILE A 153 11.17 -36.38 11.25
CA ILE A 153 12.33 -36.22 10.39
C ILE A 153 13.44 -35.58 11.21
N GLU A 154 14.57 -36.28 11.31
CA GLU A 154 15.74 -35.81 12.06
C GLU A 154 16.90 -35.46 11.11
N PHE A 155 17.53 -34.31 11.32
CA PHE A 155 18.73 -33.92 10.58
C PHE A 155 19.73 -33.20 11.47
N ALA A 156 21.02 -33.37 11.17
CA ALA A 156 22.09 -32.84 11.98
C ALA A 156 22.17 -31.31 11.89
N LEU A 157 22.44 -30.66 13.02
CA LEU A 157 22.86 -29.26 13.04
C LEU A 157 24.29 -29.16 12.45
N PRO A 158 24.54 -28.23 11.51
CA PRO A 158 25.88 -27.95 10.99
C PRO A 158 26.90 -27.64 12.10
N SER A 159 28.19 -27.85 11.81
CA SER A 159 29.24 -27.54 12.77
C SER A 159 29.29 -26.03 13.07
N GLY A 160 29.13 -25.66 14.34
CA GLY A 160 29.14 -24.27 14.78
C GLY A 160 27.80 -23.54 14.61
N ASP A 161 26.70 -24.27 14.43
CA ASP A 161 25.36 -23.69 14.35
C ASP A 161 25.01 -22.87 15.60
N LYS A 162 24.23 -21.79 15.41
CA LYS A 162 23.74 -20.93 16.50
C LYS A 162 22.87 -21.69 17.51
N LEU A 163 22.15 -22.72 17.06
CA LEU A 163 21.36 -23.62 17.93
C LEU A 163 22.22 -24.69 18.62
N GLY A 164 23.55 -24.65 18.44
CA GLY A 164 24.51 -25.54 19.09
C GLY A 164 24.85 -26.77 18.26
N SER A 165 24.93 -27.93 18.91
CA SER A 165 25.31 -29.21 18.28
C SER A 165 24.27 -30.28 18.55
N GLY A 166 24.01 -31.14 17.58
CA GLY A 166 23.05 -32.24 17.74
C GLY A 166 22.20 -32.43 16.48
N THR A 167 20.93 -32.75 16.68
CA THR A 167 19.93 -32.93 15.63
C THR A 167 18.75 -32.01 15.87
N MET A 168 18.14 -31.53 14.79
CA MET A 168 16.83 -30.90 14.80
C MET A 168 15.78 -31.94 14.39
N SER A 169 14.59 -31.84 14.95
CA SER A 169 13.50 -32.81 14.75
C SER A 169 12.25 -32.09 14.26
N VAL A 170 11.73 -32.49 13.10
CA VAL A 170 10.51 -31.95 12.49
C VAL A 170 9.45 -33.05 12.40
N ARG A 171 8.29 -32.86 13.04
CA ARG A 171 7.18 -33.81 12.93
C ARG A 171 6.66 -33.85 11.49
N ARG A 172 6.22 -35.02 11.03
CA ARG A 172 5.78 -35.23 9.64
C ARG A 172 4.44 -34.60 9.33
N THR A 173 4.22 -34.27 8.06
CA THR A 173 2.87 -33.97 7.58
C THR A 173 2.02 -35.23 7.77
N GLN A 174 0.82 -35.10 8.32
CA GLN A 174 -0.06 -36.23 8.57
C GLN A 174 -0.49 -36.84 7.21
N PRO A 175 -0.14 -38.09 6.89
CA PRO A 175 -0.61 -38.73 5.67
C PRO A 175 -2.13 -38.82 5.67
N ASP A 176 -2.74 -38.71 4.49
CA ASP A 176 -4.19 -38.77 4.32
C ASP A 176 -4.78 -40.03 5.01
N PRO A 177 -5.55 -39.84 6.10
CA PRO A 177 -6.11 -40.95 6.87
C PRO A 177 -7.25 -41.67 6.16
N SER A 178 -7.77 -41.10 5.06
CA SER A 178 -8.90 -41.66 4.30
C SER A 178 -8.47 -42.63 3.19
N ARG A 179 -7.16 -42.75 2.92
CA ARG A 179 -6.60 -43.69 1.94
C ARG A 179 -6.95 -45.14 2.25
N THR A 180 -7.11 -45.91 1.20
CA THR A 180 -7.46 -47.33 1.19
C THR A 180 -6.47 -48.13 0.33
N ASP A 181 -6.59 -49.46 0.32
CA ASP A 181 -5.78 -50.31 -0.56
C ASP A 181 -5.97 -49.97 -2.06
N ALA A 182 -7.11 -49.38 -2.45
CA ALA A 182 -7.37 -48.94 -3.81
C ALA A 182 -6.45 -47.78 -4.24
N ASP A 183 -6.00 -46.96 -3.30
CA ASP A 183 -5.07 -45.85 -3.52
C ASP A 183 -3.60 -46.33 -3.58
N GLY A 184 -3.33 -47.64 -3.54
CA GLY A 184 -1.99 -48.19 -3.41
C GLY A 184 -1.01 -47.83 -4.54
N ASN A 185 -1.52 -47.44 -5.71
CA ASN A 185 -0.71 -46.99 -6.85
C ASN A 185 -0.66 -45.45 -7.00
N MET A 186 -1.37 -44.70 -6.16
CA MET A 186 -1.37 -43.24 -6.20
C MET A 186 -0.19 -42.68 -5.41
N ILE A 187 0.31 -41.51 -5.80
CA ILE A 187 1.27 -40.74 -4.99
C ILE A 187 0.72 -40.46 -3.59
N ALA A 188 1.58 -40.09 -2.65
CA ALA A 188 1.16 -39.66 -1.32
C ALA A 188 0.20 -38.46 -1.43
N THR A 189 -0.90 -38.51 -0.68
CA THR A 189 -1.93 -37.47 -0.61
C THR A 189 -2.04 -36.95 0.81
N TYR A 190 -2.51 -35.71 0.91
CA TYR A 190 -2.75 -35.00 2.15
C TYR A 190 -4.09 -34.27 2.04
N GLN A 191 -4.80 -34.17 3.16
CA GLN A 191 -6.07 -33.45 3.23
C GLN A 191 -5.83 -32.00 3.63
N ASN A 192 -6.63 -31.11 3.07
CA ASN A 192 -6.77 -29.76 3.57
C ASN A 192 -7.79 -29.76 4.72
N ILE A 193 -7.43 -29.27 5.90
CA ILE A 193 -8.39 -29.16 7.01
C ILE A 193 -9.26 -27.89 6.91
N ASN A 194 -8.84 -26.93 6.07
CA ASN A 194 -9.64 -25.78 5.71
C ASN A 194 -10.51 -26.09 4.49
N THR A 195 -11.53 -25.26 4.26
CA THR A 195 -12.21 -25.24 2.97
C THR A 195 -11.24 -24.74 1.88
N HIS A 196 -11.34 -25.27 0.67
CA HIS A 196 -10.55 -24.78 -0.47
C HIS A 196 -11.15 -23.51 -1.09
N TRP A 197 -12.40 -23.21 -0.75
CA TRP A 197 -13.15 -22.07 -1.26
C TRP A 197 -12.61 -20.76 -0.70
N TRP A 198 -12.89 -19.66 -1.40
CA TRP A 198 -12.61 -18.34 -0.88
C TRP A 198 -13.84 -17.81 -0.14
N ASP A 199 -14.07 -18.36 1.04
CA ASP A 199 -15.36 -18.26 1.74
C ASP A 199 -15.31 -17.47 3.06
N GLY A 200 -14.12 -16.94 3.40
CA GLY A 200 -13.90 -16.19 4.63
C GLY A 200 -13.68 -17.10 5.85
N SER A 201 -13.35 -18.39 5.66
CA SER A 201 -13.21 -19.39 6.74
C SER A 201 -12.18 -18.99 7.78
N GLN A 202 -11.22 -18.12 7.43
CA GLN A 202 -10.28 -17.56 8.39
C GLN A 202 -11.01 -16.76 9.49
N ILE A 203 -12.15 -16.16 9.18
CA ILE A 203 -13.04 -15.51 10.17
C ILE A 203 -14.08 -16.49 10.67
N TYR A 204 -14.69 -17.27 9.76
CA TYR A 204 -15.92 -18.02 10.02
C TYR A 204 -15.72 -19.45 10.54
N GLY A 205 -14.50 -19.97 10.50
CA GLY A 205 -14.18 -21.38 10.71
C GLY A 205 -14.47 -22.24 9.49
N SER A 206 -13.89 -23.44 9.46
CA SER A 206 -14.12 -24.48 8.44
C SER A 206 -15.01 -25.62 8.94
N ASP A 207 -15.72 -25.40 10.06
CA ASP A 207 -16.63 -26.35 10.65
C ASP A 207 -17.71 -25.61 11.48
N LYS A 208 -18.79 -26.35 11.78
CA LYS A 208 -19.94 -25.79 12.48
C LYS A 208 -19.66 -25.44 13.94
N GLU A 209 -18.82 -26.20 14.64
CA GLU A 209 -18.51 -25.97 16.05
C GLU A 209 -17.77 -24.63 16.21
N THR A 210 -16.70 -24.44 15.43
CA THR A 210 -15.95 -23.18 15.39
C THR A 210 -16.86 -22.00 14.97
N ASN A 211 -17.72 -22.21 13.98
CA ASN A 211 -18.66 -21.18 13.54
C ASN A 211 -19.65 -20.76 14.66
N ASP A 212 -20.20 -21.72 15.38
CA ASP A 212 -21.14 -21.44 16.47
C ASP A 212 -20.44 -20.72 17.65
N GLU A 213 -19.13 -20.95 17.86
CA GLU A 213 -18.35 -20.27 18.91
C GLU A 213 -18.16 -18.78 18.65
N ILE A 214 -18.04 -18.36 17.40
CA ILE A 214 -17.81 -16.94 17.04
C ILE A 214 -19.10 -16.14 16.86
N ARG A 215 -20.26 -16.80 16.67
CA ARG A 215 -21.52 -16.14 16.34
C ARG A 215 -22.23 -15.57 17.57
N ALA A 216 -22.71 -14.34 17.47
CA ALA A 216 -23.53 -13.74 18.52
C ALA A 216 -24.96 -14.32 18.57
N PHE A 217 -25.41 -14.94 17.47
CA PHE A 217 -26.80 -15.38 17.25
C PHE A 217 -27.83 -14.28 17.51
N SER A 218 -27.43 -13.04 17.26
CA SER A 218 -28.29 -11.86 17.34
C SER A 218 -27.92 -10.87 16.24
N GLY A 219 -28.92 -10.41 15.48
CA GLY A 219 -28.74 -9.43 14.41
C GLY A 219 -27.85 -9.90 13.25
N GLY A 220 -27.62 -11.21 13.13
CA GLY A 220 -26.72 -11.81 12.16
C GLY A 220 -25.24 -11.57 12.44
N LYS A 221 -24.87 -11.13 13.66
CA LYS A 221 -23.51 -10.65 13.98
C LYS A 221 -22.56 -11.72 14.49
N LEU A 222 -21.27 -11.41 14.38
CA LEU A 222 -20.18 -12.05 15.11
C LEU A 222 -20.00 -11.41 16.50
N LYS A 223 -19.49 -12.19 17.46
CA LYS A 223 -19.24 -11.74 18.85
C LYS A 223 -18.15 -10.67 18.89
N LEU A 224 -18.41 -9.65 19.69
CA LEU A 224 -17.44 -8.65 20.14
C LEU A 224 -17.62 -8.45 21.64
N THR A 225 -16.58 -8.00 22.32
CA THR A 225 -16.66 -7.52 23.71
C THR A 225 -17.39 -6.18 23.77
N ASP A 226 -17.75 -5.72 24.97
CA ASP A 226 -18.32 -4.37 25.17
C ASP A 226 -17.36 -3.25 24.73
N ALA A 227 -16.06 -3.53 24.65
CA ALA A 227 -15.03 -2.62 24.15
C ALA A 227 -14.89 -2.66 22.61
N GLY A 228 -15.66 -3.51 21.91
CA GLY A 228 -15.57 -3.66 20.46
C GLY A 228 -14.31 -4.42 20.00
N THR A 229 -13.74 -5.27 20.86
CA THR A 229 -12.60 -6.16 20.55
C THR A 229 -13.07 -7.59 20.36
N LEU A 230 -12.21 -8.45 19.82
CA LEU A 230 -12.50 -9.89 19.71
C LEU A 230 -12.46 -10.53 21.11
N PRO A 231 -13.39 -11.46 21.43
CA PRO A 231 -13.26 -12.28 22.62
C PRO A 231 -11.97 -13.12 22.57
N THR A 232 -11.32 -13.34 23.72
CA THR A 232 -10.08 -14.12 23.81
C THR A 232 -10.24 -15.38 24.66
N GLU A 233 -9.44 -16.39 24.35
CA GLU A 233 -9.29 -17.59 25.18
C GLU A 233 -8.64 -17.24 26.52
N PHE A 234 -9.21 -17.74 27.62
CA PHE A 234 -8.77 -17.39 28.97
C PHE A 234 -7.29 -17.72 29.27
N ILE A 235 -6.74 -18.81 28.69
CA ILE A 235 -5.39 -19.28 29.00
C ILE A 235 -4.35 -18.74 28.01
N SER A 236 -4.64 -18.83 26.71
CA SER A 236 -3.67 -18.45 25.67
C SER A 236 -3.67 -16.94 25.39
N GLY A 237 -4.75 -16.23 25.73
CA GLY A 237 -4.96 -14.82 25.39
C GLY A 237 -5.27 -14.60 23.90
N LYS A 238 -5.26 -15.64 23.08
CA LYS A 238 -5.52 -15.53 21.63
C LYS A 238 -6.99 -15.27 21.36
N PRO A 239 -7.33 -14.59 20.26
CA PRO A 239 -8.71 -14.42 19.83
C PRO A 239 -9.45 -15.73 19.58
N VAL A 240 -10.75 -15.71 19.88
CA VAL A 240 -11.73 -16.71 19.45
C VAL A 240 -12.28 -16.25 18.10
N THR A 241 -11.80 -16.87 17.04
CA THR A 241 -12.15 -16.56 15.64
C THR A 241 -12.03 -17.85 14.80
N GLY A 242 -12.16 -17.77 13.47
CA GLY A 242 -12.18 -18.95 12.60
C GLY A 242 -10.92 -19.84 12.68
N PHE A 243 -9.78 -19.25 13.03
CA PHE A 243 -8.55 -19.96 13.39
C PHE A 243 -7.72 -19.11 14.37
N ASN A 244 -6.81 -19.71 15.14
CA ASN A 244 -5.91 -18.94 16.00
C ASN A 244 -4.49 -19.51 16.11
N GLU A 245 -4.04 -20.28 15.12
CA GLU A 245 -2.69 -20.86 15.06
C GLU A 245 -1.67 -19.88 14.44
N ASN A 246 -0.39 -19.98 14.84
CA ASN A 246 0.71 -19.13 14.34
C ASN A 246 0.41 -17.62 14.36
N TRP A 247 -0.14 -17.17 15.49
CA TRP A 247 -0.77 -15.86 15.65
C TRP A 247 0.22 -14.73 15.96
N TRP A 248 -0.01 -13.54 15.41
CA TRP A 248 0.72 -12.30 15.70
C TRP A 248 -0.16 -11.06 15.46
N VAL A 249 0.29 -9.88 15.89
CA VAL A 249 -0.50 -8.63 15.85
C VAL A 249 -1.05 -8.27 14.46
N GLY A 250 -0.34 -8.60 13.38
CA GLY A 250 -0.84 -8.39 12.02
C GLY A 250 -2.14 -9.15 11.72
N LEU A 251 -2.29 -10.37 12.25
CA LEU A 251 -3.54 -11.14 12.15
C LEU A 251 -4.63 -10.57 13.06
N SER A 252 -4.30 -10.14 14.28
CA SER A 252 -5.24 -9.44 15.16
C SER A 252 -5.86 -8.22 14.50
N MET A 253 -5.05 -7.40 13.81
CA MET A 253 -5.51 -6.25 13.04
C MET A 253 -6.52 -6.66 11.96
N MET A 254 -6.22 -7.69 11.17
CA MET A 254 -7.08 -8.16 10.08
C MET A 254 -8.40 -8.75 10.58
N HIS A 255 -8.35 -9.63 11.58
CA HIS A 255 -9.55 -10.27 12.12
C HIS A 255 -10.46 -9.28 12.81
N ARG A 256 -9.90 -8.32 13.56
CA ARG A 256 -10.70 -7.25 14.17
C ARG A 256 -11.38 -6.41 13.09
N LEU A 257 -10.65 -5.99 12.06
CA LEU A 257 -11.20 -5.18 10.96
C LEU A 257 -12.35 -5.90 10.24
N PHE A 258 -12.16 -7.15 9.82
CA PHE A 258 -13.19 -7.84 9.04
C PHE A 258 -14.33 -8.44 9.87
N THR A 259 -14.16 -8.59 11.18
CA THR A 259 -15.27 -8.85 12.11
C THR A 259 -16.15 -7.61 12.27
N LEU A 260 -15.53 -6.43 12.43
CA LEU A 260 -16.25 -5.15 12.43
C LEU A 260 -16.96 -4.92 11.09
N GLU A 261 -16.32 -5.31 9.98
CA GLU A 261 -16.91 -5.21 8.65
C GLU A 261 -18.13 -6.11 8.47
N HIS A 262 -18.04 -7.38 8.87
CA HIS A 262 -19.19 -8.27 8.89
C HIS A 262 -20.36 -7.67 9.68
N ASN A 263 -20.08 -7.14 10.88
CA ASN A 263 -21.11 -6.57 11.73
C ASN A 263 -21.73 -5.29 11.14
N ALA A 264 -20.95 -4.47 10.44
CA ALA A 264 -21.46 -3.29 9.72
C ALA A 264 -22.36 -3.68 8.54
N ILE A 265 -21.99 -4.73 7.79
CA ILE A 265 -22.83 -5.30 6.73
C ILE A 265 -24.13 -5.85 7.33
N ALA A 266 -24.05 -6.63 8.40
CA ALA A 266 -25.22 -7.18 9.09
C ALA A 266 -26.18 -6.08 9.57
N ASP A 267 -25.65 -4.99 10.14
CA ASP A 267 -26.44 -3.81 10.53
C ASP A 267 -27.13 -3.15 9.32
N ARG A 268 -26.43 -3.01 8.19
CA ARG A 268 -26.99 -2.45 6.96
C ARG A 268 -28.13 -3.32 6.41
N LEU A 269 -27.95 -4.64 6.43
CA LEU A 269 -28.95 -5.61 5.99
C LEU A 269 -30.17 -5.61 6.92
N ALA A 270 -29.96 -5.61 8.25
CA ALA A 270 -31.05 -5.53 9.22
C ALA A 270 -31.91 -4.27 9.06
N GLN A 271 -31.30 -3.14 8.67
CA GLN A 271 -32.01 -1.90 8.38
C GLN A 271 -32.87 -1.99 7.11
N SER A 272 -32.37 -2.62 6.05
CA SER A 272 -33.12 -2.82 4.80
C SER A 272 -34.17 -3.93 4.90
N TYR A 273 -33.93 -4.94 5.73
CA TYR A 273 -34.74 -6.16 5.85
C TYR A 273 -35.12 -6.41 7.32
N PRO A 274 -35.99 -5.58 7.92
CA PRO A 274 -36.28 -5.61 9.36
C PRO A 274 -36.99 -6.89 9.84
N ASP A 275 -37.62 -7.64 8.93
CA ASP A 275 -38.31 -8.91 9.24
C ASP A 275 -37.41 -10.14 9.03
N ALA A 276 -36.16 -9.96 8.58
CA ALA A 276 -35.24 -11.07 8.34
C ALA A 276 -34.79 -11.73 9.66
N SER A 277 -34.60 -13.05 9.61
CA SER A 277 -34.07 -13.80 10.75
C SER A 277 -32.57 -13.57 10.94
N ASP A 278 -32.05 -13.83 12.15
CA ASP A 278 -30.62 -13.81 12.45
C ASP A 278 -29.80 -14.64 11.45
N GLN A 279 -30.23 -15.87 11.20
CA GLN A 279 -29.54 -16.78 10.28
C GLN A 279 -29.51 -16.23 8.85
N TRP A 280 -30.63 -15.65 8.41
CA TRP A 280 -30.71 -15.06 7.07
C TRP A 280 -29.73 -13.90 6.93
N ILE A 281 -29.68 -12.99 7.91
CA ILE A 281 -28.77 -11.83 7.89
C ILE A 281 -27.32 -12.31 7.92
N TYR A 282 -26.99 -13.25 8.80
CA TYR A 282 -25.65 -13.83 8.91
C TYR A 282 -25.18 -14.44 7.59
N ASP A 283 -26.02 -15.26 6.94
CA ASP A 283 -25.67 -15.94 5.70
C ASP A 283 -25.32 -14.94 4.58
N ARG A 284 -26.07 -13.83 4.48
CA ARG A 284 -25.81 -12.78 3.48
C ARG A 284 -24.61 -11.92 3.87
N ALA A 285 -24.46 -11.59 5.14
CA ALA A 285 -23.30 -10.84 5.62
C ALA A 285 -21.99 -11.63 5.39
N ARG A 286 -21.99 -12.95 5.60
CA ARG A 286 -20.85 -13.83 5.27
C ARG A 286 -20.54 -13.79 3.78
N LEU A 287 -21.53 -13.96 2.91
CA LEU A 287 -21.37 -13.89 1.45
C LEU A 287 -20.74 -12.56 1.01
N VAL A 288 -21.31 -11.44 1.46
CA VAL A 288 -20.83 -10.09 1.12
C VAL A 288 -19.40 -9.86 1.62
N ASN A 289 -19.10 -10.22 2.87
CA ASN A 289 -17.77 -9.98 3.43
C ASN A 289 -16.70 -10.88 2.78
N ALA A 290 -17.02 -12.14 2.48
CA ALA A 290 -16.12 -13.04 1.74
C ALA A 290 -15.86 -12.51 0.32
N ALA A 291 -16.88 -12.04 -0.37
CA ALA A 291 -16.73 -11.43 -1.70
C ALA A 291 -15.96 -10.11 -1.68
N LEU A 292 -16.15 -9.28 -0.66
CA LEU A 292 -15.36 -8.07 -0.48
C LEU A 292 -13.88 -8.40 -0.26
N MET A 293 -13.55 -9.39 0.57
CA MET A 293 -12.16 -9.84 0.74
C MET A 293 -11.57 -10.40 -0.56
N ALA A 294 -12.34 -11.20 -1.30
CA ALA A 294 -11.92 -11.73 -2.59
C ALA A 294 -11.66 -10.62 -3.61
N LYS A 295 -12.52 -9.60 -3.64
CA LYS A 295 -12.35 -8.40 -4.47
C LYS A 295 -11.08 -7.66 -4.10
N ILE A 296 -10.92 -7.29 -2.83
CA ILE A 296 -9.76 -6.55 -2.32
C ILE A 296 -8.46 -7.28 -2.68
N HIS A 297 -8.40 -8.60 -2.50
CA HIS A 297 -7.21 -9.35 -2.86
C HIS A 297 -6.96 -9.35 -4.39
N THR A 298 -8.02 -9.49 -5.17
CA THR A 298 -7.95 -9.56 -6.64
C THR A 298 -7.51 -8.22 -7.22
N VAL A 299 -8.16 -7.11 -6.87
CA VAL A 299 -7.98 -5.81 -7.54
C VAL A 299 -7.12 -4.81 -6.77
N GLU A 300 -6.76 -5.08 -5.51
CA GLU A 300 -5.86 -4.22 -4.72
C GLU A 300 -4.57 -4.94 -4.31
N TRP A 301 -4.64 -6.06 -3.58
CA TRP A 301 -3.42 -6.74 -3.09
C TRP A 301 -2.56 -7.29 -4.23
N THR A 302 -3.16 -8.00 -5.19
CA THR A 302 -2.43 -8.61 -6.31
C THR A 302 -1.77 -7.55 -7.20
N PRO A 303 -2.44 -6.45 -7.58
CA PRO A 303 -1.79 -5.35 -8.30
C PRO A 303 -0.73 -4.61 -7.48
N ALA A 304 -0.79 -4.60 -6.16
CA ALA A 304 0.25 -3.98 -5.33
C ALA A 304 1.55 -4.81 -5.32
N ILE A 305 1.45 -6.14 -5.17
CA ILE A 305 2.63 -7.03 -5.20
C ILE A 305 3.13 -7.27 -6.62
N LEU A 306 2.29 -7.08 -7.64
CA LEU A 306 2.66 -7.14 -9.05
C LEU A 306 2.33 -5.81 -9.74
N ALA A 307 3.01 -4.74 -9.30
CA ALA A 307 2.81 -3.34 -9.69
C ALA A 307 3.21 -3.06 -11.15
N ASN A 308 2.47 -3.67 -12.07
CA ASN A 308 2.68 -3.63 -13.50
C ASN A 308 1.37 -3.27 -14.23
N PRO A 309 1.37 -2.31 -15.18
CA PRO A 309 0.15 -1.87 -15.86
C PRO A 309 -0.64 -2.98 -16.57
N VAL A 310 0.04 -4.03 -17.07
CA VAL A 310 -0.65 -5.15 -17.69
C VAL A 310 -1.37 -5.99 -16.65
N LEU A 311 -0.73 -6.23 -15.48
CA LEU A 311 -1.34 -7.05 -14.44
C LEU A 311 -2.44 -6.31 -13.70
N GLU A 312 -2.28 -5.02 -13.44
CA GLU A 312 -3.35 -4.18 -12.94
C GLU A 312 -4.60 -4.34 -13.82
N ARG A 313 -4.44 -4.19 -15.15
CA ARG A 313 -5.54 -4.40 -16.10
C ARG A 313 -6.02 -5.85 -16.16
N ALA A 314 -5.15 -6.84 -16.04
CA ALA A 314 -5.53 -8.26 -16.06
C ALA A 314 -6.37 -8.64 -14.84
N MET A 315 -5.98 -8.13 -13.66
CA MET A 315 -6.69 -8.39 -12.41
C MET A 315 -8.04 -7.67 -12.36
N TYR A 316 -8.10 -6.43 -12.83
CA TYR A 316 -9.38 -5.74 -13.05
C TYR A 316 -10.26 -6.52 -14.04
N ALA A 317 -9.68 -7.04 -15.12
CA ALA A 317 -10.40 -7.86 -16.08
C ALA A 317 -10.88 -9.20 -15.50
N ASN A 318 -10.15 -9.80 -14.55
CA ASN A 318 -10.65 -10.99 -13.85
C ASN A 318 -11.91 -10.69 -13.03
N TRP A 319 -12.02 -9.51 -12.43
CA TRP A 319 -13.21 -9.14 -11.64
C TRP A 319 -14.35 -8.57 -12.50
N TRP A 320 -14.08 -7.53 -13.29
CA TRP A 320 -15.08 -6.77 -14.05
C TRP A 320 -15.05 -6.99 -15.57
N GLY A 321 -14.10 -7.77 -16.09
CA GLY A 321 -13.83 -7.81 -17.52
C GLY A 321 -13.11 -6.55 -18.02
N LEU A 322 -12.84 -6.49 -19.33
CA LEU A 322 -12.02 -5.45 -19.96
C LEU A 322 -12.60 -4.03 -19.82
N GLY A 323 -13.89 -3.91 -19.49
CA GLY A 323 -14.52 -2.63 -19.15
C GLY A 323 -14.03 -2.02 -17.84
N GLY A 324 -13.60 -2.86 -16.89
CA GLY A 324 -12.96 -2.43 -15.64
C GLY A 324 -13.91 -1.90 -14.57
N ASP A 325 -15.23 -2.02 -14.76
CA ASP A 325 -16.25 -1.64 -13.79
C ASP A 325 -17.50 -2.53 -13.90
N GLN A 326 -18.38 -2.43 -12.90
CA GLN A 326 -19.62 -3.20 -12.80
C GLN A 326 -20.57 -2.97 -13.98
N GLU A 327 -20.78 -1.72 -14.40
CA GLU A 327 -21.76 -1.39 -15.45
C GLU A 327 -21.36 -2.04 -16.78
N ASN A 328 -20.08 -1.96 -17.13
CA ASN A 328 -19.54 -2.59 -18.32
C ASN A 328 -19.58 -4.11 -18.21
N ARG A 329 -19.21 -4.68 -17.05
CA ARG A 329 -19.30 -6.12 -16.79
C ARG A 329 -20.70 -6.65 -17.09
N ASP A 330 -21.70 -6.05 -16.45
CA ASP A 330 -23.10 -6.48 -16.55
C ASP A 330 -23.64 -6.28 -17.98
N PHE A 331 -23.23 -5.20 -18.65
CA PHE A 331 -23.53 -4.98 -20.07
C PHE A 331 -22.96 -6.08 -20.97
N PHE A 332 -21.69 -6.43 -20.83
CA PHE A 332 -21.05 -7.45 -21.65
C PHE A 332 -21.59 -8.84 -21.37
N GLN A 333 -21.82 -9.19 -20.10
CA GLN A 333 -22.42 -10.47 -19.72
C GLN A 333 -23.81 -10.62 -20.34
N LYS A 334 -24.66 -9.59 -20.24
CA LYS A 334 -25.97 -9.58 -20.89
C LYS A 334 -25.89 -9.64 -22.42
N ALA A 335 -24.92 -8.93 -23.02
CA ALA A 335 -24.72 -8.99 -24.46
C ALA A 335 -24.29 -10.40 -24.91
N LEU A 336 -23.42 -11.07 -24.15
CA LEU A 336 -23.03 -12.46 -24.39
C LEU A 336 -24.22 -13.42 -24.25
N ASP A 337 -25.12 -13.19 -23.29
CA ASP A 337 -26.37 -13.95 -23.15
C ASP A 337 -27.27 -13.82 -24.39
N ASP A 338 -27.40 -12.60 -24.93
CA ASP A 338 -28.16 -12.34 -26.14
C ASP A 338 -27.47 -12.95 -27.40
N LEU A 339 -26.13 -13.01 -27.41
CA LEU A 339 -25.28 -13.47 -28.53
C LEU A 339 -25.11 -14.99 -28.63
N ASN A 340 -25.26 -15.74 -27.53
CA ASN A 340 -25.39 -17.20 -27.58
C ASN A 340 -26.59 -17.67 -28.44
N ASN A 341 -27.45 -16.74 -28.88
CA ASN A 341 -28.50 -16.95 -29.88
C ASN A 341 -28.18 -16.43 -31.31
N ASN A 342 -27.05 -15.73 -31.56
CA ASN A 342 -26.64 -15.25 -32.89
C ASN A 342 -25.13 -14.85 -33.00
N VAL A 343 -24.30 -15.72 -33.59
CA VAL A 343 -22.83 -15.59 -33.78
C VAL A 343 -22.37 -14.35 -34.59
N SER A 344 -23.28 -13.66 -35.30
CA SER A 344 -22.92 -12.49 -36.13
C SER A 344 -22.80 -11.14 -35.39
N GLY A 345 -23.25 -11.06 -34.13
CA GLY A 345 -23.30 -9.79 -33.38
C GLY A 345 -22.03 -9.42 -32.60
N VAL A 346 -21.19 -10.40 -32.22
CA VAL A 346 -19.94 -10.19 -31.46
C VAL A 346 -19.00 -9.21 -32.20
N GLY A 347 -18.82 -9.40 -33.51
CA GLY A 347 -17.97 -8.53 -34.33
C GLY A 347 -18.51 -7.09 -34.51
N ASN A 348 -19.82 -6.87 -34.37
CA ASN A 348 -20.41 -5.53 -34.41
C ASN A 348 -20.27 -4.81 -33.06
N LEU A 349 -20.32 -5.55 -31.94
CA LEU A 349 -20.10 -5.02 -30.59
C LEU A 349 -18.68 -4.44 -30.45
N PHE A 350 -17.66 -5.16 -30.92
CA PHE A 350 -16.27 -4.69 -30.93
C PHE A 350 -16.06 -3.41 -31.75
N ARG A 351 -16.71 -3.30 -32.93
CA ARG A 351 -16.65 -2.09 -33.77
C ARG A 351 -17.36 -0.89 -33.15
N MET A 352 -18.45 -1.10 -32.44
CA MET A 352 -19.21 -0.03 -31.79
C MET A 352 -18.40 0.66 -30.67
N LEU A 353 -17.45 -0.06 -30.08
CA LEU A 353 -16.57 0.39 -29.00
C LEU A 353 -15.18 0.85 -29.48
N GLY A 354 -14.96 0.92 -30.80
CA GLY A 354 -13.68 1.38 -31.37
C GLY A 354 -12.53 0.38 -31.23
N ILE A 355 -12.82 -0.89 -30.92
CA ILE A 355 -11.82 -1.97 -30.84
C ILE A 355 -11.68 -2.60 -32.23
N ASP A 356 -10.78 -2.06 -33.05
CA ASP A 356 -10.50 -2.56 -34.41
C ASP A 356 -9.35 -3.59 -34.36
N THR A 357 -9.67 -4.82 -33.94
CA THR A 357 -8.72 -5.95 -33.93
C THR A 357 -9.39 -7.26 -34.38
N ASP A 358 -8.57 -8.19 -34.88
CA ASP A 358 -8.94 -9.49 -35.45
C ASP A 358 -9.50 -10.52 -34.42
N LEU A 359 -9.87 -10.05 -33.22
CA LEU A 359 -10.37 -10.86 -32.08
C LEU A 359 -11.71 -11.56 -32.37
N GLY A 360 -12.48 -11.07 -33.34
CA GLY A 360 -13.75 -11.67 -33.76
C GLY A 360 -13.65 -13.03 -34.46
N ASN A 361 -12.43 -13.53 -34.71
CA ASN A 361 -12.17 -14.84 -35.32
C ASN A 361 -11.82 -15.95 -34.30
N MET A 362 -11.85 -15.66 -32.99
CA MET A 362 -11.60 -16.66 -31.94
C MET A 362 -12.81 -17.59 -31.76
N PRO A 363 -12.62 -18.87 -31.36
CA PRO A 363 -13.72 -19.76 -31.03
C PRO A 363 -14.64 -19.14 -29.96
N PRO A 364 -15.98 -19.31 -30.05
CA PRO A 364 -16.90 -18.91 -28.99
C PRO A 364 -16.46 -19.46 -27.62
N GLY A 365 -16.50 -18.65 -26.55
CA GLY A 365 -16.01 -19.03 -25.21
C GLY A 365 -14.55 -18.66 -24.91
N THR A 366 -13.73 -18.31 -25.91
CA THR A 366 -12.29 -18.08 -25.71
C THR A 366 -11.97 -16.76 -24.99
N ILE A 367 -12.83 -15.75 -25.11
CA ILE A 367 -12.62 -14.40 -24.57
C ILE A 367 -13.79 -13.90 -23.72
N ASP A 368 -14.79 -14.73 -23.47
CA ASP A 368 -16.02 -14.36 -22.75
C ASP A 368 -15.69 -13.86 -21.34
N HIS A 369 -14.79 -14.55 -20.65
CA HIS A 369 -14.22 -14.15 -19.35
C HIS A 369 -13.40 -12.85 -19.42
N ALA A 370 -12.75 -12.57 -20.55
CA ALA A 370 -12.01 -11.32 -20.71
C ALA A 370 -12.98 -10.14 -20.88
N LEU A 371 -14.10 -10.33 -21.59
CA LEU A 371 -15.07 -9.26 -21.83
C LEU A 371 -15.99 -9.00 -20.63
N GLY A 372 -16.53 -10.07 -20.05
CA GLY A 372 -17.51 -10.01 -18.97
C GLY A 372 -16.94 -10.29 -17.58
N GLY A 373 -15.64 -10.53 -17.43
CA GLY A 373 -15.05 -10.92 -16.15
C GLY A 373 -15.29 -12.39 -15.77
N LEU A 374 -14.61 -12.84 -14.71
CA LEU A 374 -14.86 -14.13 -14.09
C LEU A 374 -16.03 -14.03 -13.09
N VAL A 375 -16.13 -12.90 -12.38
CA VAL A 375 -17.19 -12.69 -11.40
C VAL A 375 -18.51 -12.35 -12.10
N GLY A 376 -19.62 -12.96 -11.68
CA GLY A 376 -20.93 -12.87 -12.33
C GLY A 376 -21.05 -13.74 -13.60
N ALA A 377 -20.06 -14.58 -13.90
CA ALA A 377 -20.18 -15.52 -15.00
C ALA A 377 -21.38 -16.47 -14.81
N ARG A 378 -21.99 -16.88 -15.92
CA ARG A 378 -23.27 -17.63 -15.92
C ARG A 378 -23.19 -18.97 -15.18
N GLU A 379 -22.11 -19.70 -15.38
CA GLU A 379 -21.90 -21.03 -14.81
C GLU A 379 -20.46 -21.11 -14.29
N PRO A 380 -20.22 -21.80 -13.15
CA PRO A 380 -18.87 -22.13 -12.74
C PRO A 380 -18.23 -23.05 -13.79
N ASN A 381 -16.92 -22.90 -14.00
CA ASN A 381 -16.16 -23.68 -14.96
C ASN A 381 -14.89 -24.23 -14.32
N ASP A 382 -14.91 -25.52 -14.01
CA ASP A 382 -13.82 -26.28 -13.42
C ASP A 382 -12.87 -26.90 -14.46
N TYR A 383 -13.18 -26.73 -15.75
CA TYR A 383 -12.48 -27.35 -16.88
C TYR A 383 -12.42 -28.89 -16.80
N GLY A 384 -13.45 -29.51 -16.21
CA GLY A 384 -13.59 -30.95 -16.08
C GLY A 384 -12.70 -31.57 -14.99
N VAL A 385 -12.12 -30.74 -14.12
CA VAL A 385 -11.31 -31.17 -12.97
C VAL A 385 -11.88 -30.46 -11.74
N PRO A 386 -12.51 -31.20 -10.80
CA PRO A 386 -13.10 -30.63 -9.59
C PRO A 386 -12.13 -29.72 -8.83
N TYR A 387 -12.66 -28.62 -8.32
CA TYR A 387 -11.86 -27.60 -7.68
C TYR A 387 -11.29 -28.06 -6.33
N THR A 388 -9.97 -28.01 -6.26
CA THR A 388 -9.15 -28.12 -5.05
C THR A 388 -7.98 -27.15 -5.19
N LEU A 389 -7.47 -26.67 -4.06
CA LEU A 389 -6.14 -26.06 -4.01
C LEU A 389 -5.09 -27.18 -4.05
N THR A 390 -3.87 -26.82 -4.45
CA THR A 390 -2.82 -27.79 -4.77
C THR A 390 -1.61 -27.67 -3.84
N GLU A 391 -0.81 -28.73 -3.75
CA GLU A 391 0.46 -28.69 -3.01
C GLU A 391 1.45 -27.66 -3.57
N GLU A 392 1.42 -27.46 -4.89
CA GLU A 392 2.24 -26.45 -5.56
C GLU A 392 1.78 -25.03 -5.22
N PHE A 393 0.46 -24.83 -5.06
CA PHE A 393 -0.10 -23.58 -4.56
C PHE A 393 0.37 -23.26 -3.14
N VAL A 394 0.41 -24.25 -2.25
CA VAL A 394 0.97 -24.10 -0.90
C VAL A 394 2.43 -23.69 -0.95
N SER A 395 3.21 -24.30 -1.85
CA SER A 395 4.65 -24.05 -1.97
C SER A 395 4.97 -22.62 -2.42
N VAL A 396 4.25 -22.08 -3.42
CA VAL A 396 4.50 -20.73 -3.95
C VAL A 396 4.01 -19.61 -3.01
N TYR A 397 3.20 -19.93 -2.00
CA TYR A 397 2.73 -19.00 -0.98
C TYR A 397 3.57 -19.00 0.30
N ARG A 398 4.71 -19.69 0.33
CA ARG A 398 5.72 -19.61 1.41
C ARG A 398 6.47 -18.27 1.39
N MET A 399 5.74 -17.20 1.71
CA MET A 399 6.18 -15.81 1.58
C MET A 399 6.72 -15.22 2.90
N HIS A 400 7.26 -16.06 3.79
CA HIS A 400 7.83 -15.65 5.08
C HIS A 400 8.88 -14.52 5.03
N PRO A 401 9.69 -14.34 3.95
CA PRO A 401 10.58 -13.18 3.85
C PRO A 401 9.87 -11.82 3.91
N LEU A 402 8.55 -11.75 3.70
CA LEU A 402 7.77 -10.51 3.87
C LEU A 402 7.79 -9.97 5.31
N LEU A 403 7.95 -10.83 6.32
CA LEU A 403 7.93 -10.39 7.72
C LEU A 403 9.17 -9.55 8.06
N ARG A 404 8.99 -8.50 8.86
CA ARG A 404 10.07 -7.68 9.40
C ARG A 404 10.66 -8.32 10.66
N ASP A 405 11.82 -7.86 11.10
CA ASP A 405 12.39 -8.31 12.39
C ASP A 405 11.72 -7.59 13.58
N GLU A 406 11.26 -6.37 13.35
CA GLU A 406 10.55 -5.54 14.33
C GLU A 406 9.50 -4.64 13.67
N ILE A 407 8.57 -4.18 14.50
CA ILE A 407 7.55 -3.17 14.17
C ILE A 407 8.03 -1.84 14.75
N GLU A 408 8.28 -0.89 13.86
CA GLU A 408 8.44 0.52 14.22
C GLU A 408 7.03 1.12 14.34
N VAL A 409 6.68 1.60 15.53
CA VAL A 409 5.38 2.24 15.79
C VAL A 409 5.56 3.75 15.67
N TYR A 410 4.80 4.35 14.76
CA TYR A 410 4.82 5.76 14.45
C TYR A 410 3.60 6.47 15.01
N ASP A 411 3.78 7.72 15.45
CA ASP A 411 2.64 8.58 15.73
C ASP A 411 1.95 8.98 14.41
N ILE A 412 0.61 9.02 14.41
CA ILE A 412 -0.18 9.17 13.18
C ILE A 412 0.14 10.51 12.52
N GLY A 413 0.61 10.43 11.27
CA GLY A 413 0.97 11.59 10.49
C GLY A 413 2.42 12.05 10.65
N SER A 414 3.14 11.54 11.65
CA SER A 414 4.58 11.75 11.77
C SER A 414 5.35 10.58 11.13
N ASN A 415 6.63 10.78 10.83
CA ASN A 415 7.59 9.68 10.62
C ASN A 415 8.53 9.52 11.83
N ILE A 416 8.06 9.89 13.03
CA ILE A 416 8.80 9.70 14.28
C ILE A 416 8.42 8.35 14.88
N VAL A 417 9.42 7.52 15.13
CA VAL A 417 9.26 6.25 15.82
C VAL A 417 9.08 6.50 17.31
N GLU A 418 7.92 6.15 17.85
CA GLU A 418 7.60 6.24 19.28
C GLU A 418 8.19 5.04 20.03
N GLN A 419 8.14 3.86 19.42
CA GLN A 419 8.69 2.62 19.98
C GLN A 419 8.98 1.59 18.88
N GLU A 420 9.95 0.72 19.14
CA GLU A 420 10.29 -0.44 18.32
C GLU A 420 9.92 -1.71 19.09
N ILE A 421 9.23 -2.64 18.44
CA ILE A 421 8.75 -3.87 19.05
C ILE A 421 9.29 -5.04 18.25
N PRO A 422 10.15 -5.89 18.82
CA PRO A 422 10.58 -7.12 18.16
C PRO A 422 9.36 -7.94 17.73
N LEU A 423 9.31 -8.35 16.47
CA LEU A 423 8.16 -9.07 15.93
C LEU A 423 7.80 -10.34 16.73
N PRO A 424 8.77 -11.13 17.24
CA PRO A 424 8.49 -12.28 18.12
C PRO A 424 7.67 -11.96 19.37
N ASP A 425 7.78 -10.73 19.89
CA ASP A 425 7.10 -10.33 21.12
C ASP A 425 5.61 -10.09 20.88
N THR A 426 5.20 -9.89 19.62
CA THR A 426 3.81 -9.64 19.21
C THR A 426 2.98 -10.89 18.96
N ARG A 427 3.46 -12.05 19.40
CA ARG A 427 2.86 -13.36 19.12
C ARG A 427 1.82 -13.75 20.16
N ASP A 428 0.91 -14.65 19.74
CA ASP A 428 -0.12 -15.25 20.59
C ASP A 428 -0.93 -14.18 21.36
N GLY A 429 -1.17 -14.34 22.67
CA GLY A 429 -1.97 -13.40 23.46
C GLY A 429 -1.40 -11.98 23.53
N ASN A 430 -0.08 -11.81 23.42
CA ASN A 430 0.54 -10.48 23.42
C ASN A 430 0.08 -9.63 22.22
N ALA A 431 -0.36 -10.27 21.14
CA ALA A 431 -0.89 -9.59 19.96
C ALA A 431 -2.07 -8.67 20.30
N GLU A 432 -2.99 -9.15 21.16
CA GLU A 432 -4.16 -8.37 21.58
C GLU A 432 -3.75 -7.25 22.55
N ASP A 433 -2.84 -7.55 23.48
CA ASP A 433 -2.32 -6.56 24.42
C ASP A 433 -1.68 -5.38 23.67
N TYR A 434 -0.81 -5.65 22.69
CA TYR A 434 -0.21 -4.60 21.86
C TYR A 434 -1.24 -3.85 21.00
N LEU A 435 -2.20 -4.56 20.40
CA LEU A 435 -3.23 -3.94 19.56
C LEU A 435 -4.07 -2.94 20.36
N ASP A 436 -4.41 -3.27 21.60
CA ASP A 436 -5.21 -2.43 22.48
C ASP A 436 -4.40 -1.33 23.18
N ASP A 437 -3.19 -1.63 23.67
CA ASP A 437 -2.35 -0.67 24.40
C ASP A 437 -1.77 0.42 23.49
N ILE A 438 -1.38 0.06 22.26
CA ILE A 438 -0.83 1.01 21.27
C ILE A 438 -1.96 1.79 20.59
N GLY A 439 -3.09 1.11 20.35
CA GLY A 439 -4.15 1.58 19.49
C GLY A 439 -4.01 1.05 18.07
N ALA A 440 -5.08 0.42 17.58
CA ALA A 440 -5.13 -0.18 16.26
C ALA A 440 -4.86 0.81 15.13
N ASP A 441 -5.32 2.06 15.25
CA ASP A 441 -5.10 3.10 14.26
C ASP A 441 -3.62 3.48 14.10
N LYS A 442 -2.86 3.58 15.20
CA LYS A 442 -1.39 3.76 15.14
C LYS A 442 -0.70 2.59 14.45
N LEU A 443 -1.10 1.36 14.74
CA LEU A 443 -0.53 0.18 14.08
C LEU A 443 -0.90 0.13 12.58
N TRP A 444 -2.14 0.41 12.20
CA TRP A 444 -2.55 0.52 10.80
C TRP A 444 -1.74 1.59 10.06
N TYR A 445 -1.54 2.76 10.66
CA TYR A 445 -0.68 3.80 10.11
C TYR A 445 0.77 3.31 9.93
N SER A 446 1.35 2.76 10.99
CA SER A 446 2.75 2.28 11.02
C SER A 446 3.00 1.21 9.97
N PHE A 447 2.10 0.22 9.85
CA PHE A 447 2.17 -0.81 8.82
C PHE A 447 1.93 -0.23 7.42
N GLY A 448 1.12 0.82 7.30
CA GLY A 448 0.82 1.50 6.04
C GLY A 448 2.00 2.27 5.44
N ILE A 449 2.89 2.80 6.28
CA ILE A 449 4.07 3.59 5.87
C ILE A 449 5.38 2.79 5.85
N THR A 450 5.40 1.58 6.41
CA THR A 450 6.59 0.72 6.46
C THR A 450 6.55 -0.35 5.36
N HIS A 451 7.72 -0.76 4.87
CA HIS A 451 7.82 -1.83 3.86
C HIS A 451 7.99 -3.22 4.49
N PRO A 452 7.43 -4.28 3.90
CA PRO A 452 7.78 -5.66 4.21
C PRO A 452 9.14 -6.02 3.58
N GLY A 453 9.68 -7.20 3.89
CA GLY A 453 10.88 -7.72 3.21
C GLY A 453 10.58 -8.18 1.78
N SER A 454 11.55 -8.10 0.86
CA SER A 454 11.47 -8.66 -0.48
C SER A 454 11.53 -10.19 -0.48
N LEU A 455 10.78 -10.82 -1.38
CA LEU A 455 10.83 -12.26 -1.61
C LEU A 455 12.09 -12.62 -2.42
N THR A 456 13.24 -12.63 -1.75
CA THR A 456 14.55 -12.94 -2.30
C THR A 456 15.32 -13.88 -1.36
N LEU A 457 16.38 -14.50 -1.87
CA LEU A 457 17.36 -15.16 -0.99
C LEU A 457 18.01 -14.12 -0.06
N GLU A 458 18.57 -14.63 1.03
CA GLU A 458 19.23 -13.84 2.08
C GLU A 458 18.30 -12.74 2.66
N ASN A 459 17.03 -13.07 2.89
CA ASN A 459 16.06 -12.13 3.46
C ASN A 459 14.97 -12.79 4.32
N TYR A 460 15.13 -14.06 4.68
CA TYR A 460 14.24 -14.77 5.60
C TYR A 460 14.55 -14.33 7.03
N PRO A 461 13.57 -13.89 7.84
CA PRO A 461 13.84 -13.36 9.18
C PRO A 461 14.58 -14.35 10.07
N ASP A 462 15.63 -13.90 10.73
CA ASP A 462 16.49 -14.76 11.54
C ASP A 462 15.74 -15.31 12.76
N PHE A 463 14.82 -14.54 13.34
CA PHE A 463 14.00 -15.01 14.47
C PHE A 463 13.14 -16.23 14.11
N MET A 464 12.71 -16.38 12.86
CA MET A 464 11.91 -17.54 12.40
C MET A 464 12.76 -18.79 12.19
N ARG A 465 14.07 -18.61 11.98
CA ARG A 465 15.05 -19.69 11.83
C ARG A 465 15.54 -20.21 13.19
N GLU A 466 15.22 -19.49 14.27
CA GLU A 466 15.67 -19.74 15.63
C GLU A 466 14.48 -19.66 16.60
N LEU A 467 13.29 -20.03 16.14
CA LEU A 467 12.04 -19.79 16.85
C LEU A 467 11.86 -20.80 17.99
N SER A 468 11.93 -20.33 19.24
CA SER A 468 11.63 -21.16 20.40
C SER A 468 10.11 -21.32 20.57
N MET A 469 9.62 -22.56 20.44
CA MET A 469 8.21 -22.90 20.62
C MET A 469 8.00 -23.66 21.93
N PRO A 470 7.11 -23.22 22.83
CA PRO A 470 6.77 -23.99 24.04
C PRO A 470 6.37 -25.42 23.68
N ILE A 471 6.89 -26.40 24.44
CA ILE A 471 6.63 -27.86 24.27
C ILE A 471 7.27 -28.48 23.01
N VAL A 472 7.38 -27.75 21.90
CA VAL A 472 7.97 -28.24 20.65
C VAL A 472 9.51 -28.13 20.66
N GLY A 473 10.05 -27.07 21.25
CA GLY A 473 11.48 -26.74 21.23
C GLY A 473 11.82 -25.71 20.14
N ASP A 474 13.11 -25.55 19.86
CA ASP A 474 13.58 -24.63 18.81
C ASP A 474 13.25 -25.20 17.43
N ILE A 475 12.67 -24.35 16.57
CA ILE A 475 12.36 -24.68 15.19
C ILE A 475 12.99 -23.68 14.22
N ASP A 476 13.28 -24.17 13.02
CA ASP A 476 13.74 -23.37 11.89
C ASP A 476 12.68 -23.44 10.77
N MET A 477 11.91 -22.37 10.62
CA MET A 477 10.84 -22.34 9.63
C MET A 477 11.35 -22.40 8.19
N ALA A 478 12.51 -21.83 7.89
CA ALA A 478 13.09 -21.90 6.54
C ALA A 478 13.53 -23.34 6.19
N ALA A 479 14.12 -24.05 7.16
CA ALA A 479 14.45 -25.47 7.00
C ALA A 479 13.18 -26.35 6.90
N ILE A 480 12.14 -26.04 7.69
CA ILE A 480 10.85 -26.74 7.63
C ILE A 480 10.20 -26.53 6.27
N ASP A 481 10.14 -25.31 5.75
CA ASP A 481 9.56 -24.98 4.44
C ASP A 481 10.20 -25.81 3.32
N VAL A 482 11.54 -25.81 3.25
CA VAL A 482 12.31 -26.63 2.32
C VAL A 482 11.98 -28.12 2.47
N LEU A 483 11.92 -28.61 3.71
CA LEU A 483 11.65 -30.01 3.99
C LEU A 483 10.22 -30.42 3.62
N ARG A 484 9.23 -29.53 3.79
CA ARG A 484 7.84 -29.81 3.47
C ARG A 484 7.61 -30.00 1.99
N ASP A 485 8.25 -29.21 1.15
CA ASP A 485 8.12 -29.36 -0.31
C ASP A 485 8.67 -30.73 -0.76
N ARG A 486 9.84 -31.11 -0.22
CA ARG A 486 10.44 -32.44 -0.44
C ARG A 486 9.56 -33.59 0.08
N GLU A 487 9.08 -33.48 1.32
CA GLU A 487 8.21 -34.49 1.99
C GLU A 487 6.89 -34.68 1.25
N ARG A 488 6.33 -33.60 0.71
CA ARG A 488 5.02 -33.61 0.04
C ARG A 488 5.16 -33.92 -1.44
N GLY A 489 6.36 -34.16 -1.95
CA GLY A 489 6.59 -34.54 -3.34
C GLY A 489 6.29 -33.42 -4.32
N VAL A 490 6.49 -32.16 -3.91
CA VAL A 490 6.55 -31.04 -4.84
C VAL A 490 7.88 -31.15 -5.60
N PRO A 491 7.89 -31.18 -6.94
CA PRO A 491 9.12 -31.31 -7.70
C PRO A 491 10.12 -30.21 -7.33
N ARG A 492 11.42 -30.51 -7.36
CA ARG A 492 12.50 -29.54 -7.22
C ARG A 492 12.41 -28.47 -8.30
N TYR A 493 13.09 -27.34 -8.10
CA TYR A 493 12.91 -26.11 -8.89
C TYR A 493 12.96 -26.32 -10.42
N ASN A 494 13.98 -27.02 -10.92
CA ASN A 494 14.16 -27.14 -12.37
C ASN A 494 13.13 -28.07 -13.02
N GLU A 495 12.72 -29.14 -12.33
CA GLU A 495 11.65 -30.03 -12.79
C GLU A 495 10.30 -29.34 -12.70
N PHE A 496 10.05 -28.60 -11.61
CA PHE A 496 8.84 -27.82 -11.46
C PHE A 496 8.66 -26.82 -12.61
N ARG A 497 9.73 -26.11 -12.99
CA ARG A 497 9.71 -25.23 -14.18
C ARG A 497 9.29 -25.98 -15.44
N ARG A 498 9.80 -27.19 -15.69
CA ARG A 498 9.42 -27.99 -16.87
C ARG A 498 7.94 -28.36 -16.86
N GLU A 499 7.43 -28.78 -15.71
CA GLU A 499 6.05 -29.23 -15.56
C GLU A 499 5.03 -28.12 -15.79
N ILE A 500 5.36 -26.87 -15.45
CA ILE A 500 4.52 -25.69 -15.73
C ILE A 500 4.89 -25.00 -17.04
N GLY A 501 5.59 -25.70 -17.94
CA GLY A 501 5.90 -25.25 -19.29
C GLY A 501 7.06 -24.26 -19.41
N LEU A 502 7.69 -23.83 -18.32
CA LEU A 502 8.80 -22.88 -18.35
C LEU A 502 10.10 -23.54 -18.85
N LYS A 503 11.00 -22.70 -19.40
CA LYS A 503 12.34 -23.16 -19.74
C LYS A 503 13.12 -23.46 -18.45
N PRO A 504 13.71 -24.66 -18.31
CA PRO A 504 14.60 -24.95 -17.20
C PRO A 504 15.86 -24.08 -17.28
N ILE A 505 16.47 -23.79 -16.14
CA ILE A 505 17.80 -23.21 -16.10
C ILE A 505 18.84 -24.24 -16.56
N THR A 506 19.99 -23.75 -17.03
CA THR A 506 21.07 -24.62 -17.54
C THR A 506 22.36 -24.52 -16.73
N LYS A 507 22.45 -23.52 -15.85
CA LYS A 507 23.60 -23.24 -14.99
C LYS A 507 23.16 -22.31 -13.83
N PHE A 508 23.90 -22.31 -12.73
CA PHE A 508 23.57 -21.46 -11.57
C PHE A 508 23.67 -19.96 -11.85
N GLU A 509 24.49 -19.56 -12.82
CA GLU A 509 24.61 -18.15 -13.27
C GLU A 509 23.32 -17.62 -13.90
N ASP A 510 22.36 -18.49 -14.24
CA ASP A 510 21.04 -18.07 -14.70
C ASP A 510 20.18 -17.51 -13.53
N LEU A 511 20.53 -17.82 -12.27
CA LEU A 511 19.81 -17.37 -11.07
C LEU A 511 20.37 -16.07 -10.49
N THR A 512 21.70 -15.97 -10.34
CA THR A 512 22.32 -14.80 -9.72
C THR A 512 23.66 -14.45 -10.35
N ALA A 513 23.96 -13.14 -10.36
CA ALA A 513 25.25 -12.59 -10.73
C ALA A 513 26.15 -12.32 -9.51
N ASP A 514 25.62 -12.44 -8.29
CA ASP A 514 26.38 -12.26 -7.05
C ASP A 514 27.41 -13.39 -6.91
N PRO A 515 28.72 -13.09 -6.84
CA PRO A 515 29.76 -14.12 -6.78
C PRO A 515 29.72 -15.00 -5.52
N GLU A 516 29.32 -14.46 -4.37
CA GLU A 516 29.28 -15.16 -3.09
C GLU A 516 28.07 -16.08 -3.04
N LEU A 517 26.88 -15.56 -3.34
CA LEU A 517 25.65 -16.35 -3.43
C LEU A 517 25.78 -17.47 -4.47
N LEU A 518 26.36 -17.17 -5.64
CA LEU A 518 26.63 -18.16 -6.68
C LEU A 518 27.56 -19.28 -6.19
N ALA A 519 28.63 -18.94 -5.45
CA ALA A 519 29.55 -19.92 -4.89
C ALA A 519 28.85 -20.80 -3.84
N ASN A 520 28.01 -20.19 -2.99
CA ASN A 520 27.23 -20.89 -1.97
C ASN A 520 26.21 -21.85 -2.59
N LEU A 521 25.44 -21.41 -3.60
CA LEU A 521 24.51 -22.26 -4.35
C LEU A 521 25.22 -23.47 -4.96
N LYS A 522 26.32 -23.23 -5.69
CA LYS A 522 27.12 -24.32 -6.30
C LYS A 522 27.67 -25.28 -5.26
N ARG A 523 28.12 -24.78 -4.11
CA ARG A 523 28.67 -25.61 -3.04
C ARG A 523 27.60 -26.49 -2.41
N LEU A 524 26.46 -25.91 -2.02
CA LEU A 524 25.39 -26.62 -1.31
C LEU A 524 24.75 -27.69 -2.18
N TYR A 525 24.45 -27.36 -3.44
CA TYR A 525 23.82 -28.28 -4.38
C TYR A 525 24.82 -29.12 -5.16
N ASN A 526 26.09 -29.15 -4.75
CA ASN A 526 27.16 -29.92 -5.40
C ASN A 526 27.26 -29.67 -6.92
N ASN A 527 27.03 -28.43 -7.33
CA ASN A 527 26.99 -27.97 -8.70
C ASN A 527 25.99 -28.75 -9.60
N ASP A 528 24.94 -29.31 -8.99
CA ASP A 528 23.81 -29.95 -9.65
C ASP A 528 22.56 -29.06 -9.59
N ILE A 529 22.15 -28.53 -10.74
CA ILE A 529 21.00 -27.63 -10.86
C ILE A 529 19.66 -28.35 -10.64
N GLU A 530 19.60 -29.68 -10.78
CA GLU A 530 18.37 -30.45 -10.58
C GLU A 530 18.04 -30.63 -9.10
N MET A 531 19.02 -30.44 -8.22
CA MET A 531 18.85 -30.57 -6.77
C MET A 531 18.33 -29.30 -6.09
N ILE A 532 18.25 -28.17 -6.81
CA ILE A 532 17.83 -26.89 -6.25
C ILE A 532 16.40 -26.99 -5.69
N ASP A 533 16.25 -26.70 -4.41
CA ASP A 533 14.94 -26.67 -3.75
C ASP A 533 14.01 -25.66 -4.42
N THR A 534 12.72 -26.01 -4.49
CA THR A 534 11.70 -25.16 -5.12
C THR A 534 11.62 -23.78 -4.52
N LEU A 535 11.54 -23.68 -3.19
CA LEU A 535 11.56 -22.39 -2.50
C LEU A 535 12.85 -21.59 -2.79
N VAL A 536 14.01 -22.25 -2.77
CA VAL A 536 15.30 -21.60 -3.04
C VAL A 536 15.34 -21.04 -4.45
N GLY A 537 14.96 -21.83 -5.45
CA GLY A 537 14.96 -21.39 -6.83
C GLY A 537 13.98 -20.24 -7.08
N GLN A 538 12.78 -20.28 -6.49
CA GLN A 538 11.80 -19.20 -6.60
C GLN A 538 12.30 -17.88 -5.98
N LEU A 539 12.92 -17.94 -4.80
CA LEU A 539 13.51 -16.77 -4.15
C LEU A 539 14.75 -16.25 -4.91
N ALA A 540 15.47 -17.12 -5.61
CA ALA A 540 16.63 -16.77 -6.42
C ALA A 540 16.28 -16.13 -7.79
N GLU A 541 15.00 -16.13 -8.21
CA GLU A 541 14.57 -15.52 -9.47
C GLU A 541 14.57 -13.98 -9.38
N GLU A 542 15.72 -13.34 -9.26
CA GLU A 542 15.82 -11.87 -9.12
C GLU A 542 15.56 -11.11 -10.43
N THR A 543 15.73 -11.77 -11.59
CA THR A 543 15.39 -11.17 -12.88
C THR A 543 13.88 -11.17 -13.08
N ARG A 544 13.26 -10.02 -12.80
CA ARG A 544 11.81 -9.83 -12.85
C ARG A 544 11.45 -8.61 -13.69
N PRO A 545 10.24 -8.56 -14.29
CA PRO A 545 9.69 -7.33 -14.84
C PRO A 545 9.53 -6.28 -13.73
N ASP A 546 9.64 -5.00 -14.08
CA ASP A 546 9.43 -3.91 -13.15
C ASP A 546 8.07 -4.06 -12.42
N GLY A 547 8.11 -3.94 -11.09
CA GLY A 547 6.95 -4.03 -10.20
C GLY A 547 6.60 -5.42 -9.69
N PHE A 548 7.26 -6.49 -10.14
CA PHE A 548 6.95 -7.86 -9.68
C PHE A 548 7.63 -8.20 -8.34
N GLY A 549 6.83 -8.53 -7.33
CA GLY A 549 7.28 -8.94 -6.00
C GLY A 549 7.82 -10.36 -5.92
N PHE A 550 7.58 -11.21 -6.92
CA PHE A 550 8.09 -12.59 -7.03
C PHE A 550 8.36 -13.01 -8.48
N GLY A 551 9.08 -14.12 -8.65
CA GLY A 551 9.55 -14.61 -9.95
C GLY A 551 8.51 -15.34 -10.81
N GLU A 552 8.92 -15.72 -12.02
CA GLU A 552 8.07 -16.35 -13.05
C GLU A 552 7.46 -17.67 -12.58
N THR A 553 8.21 -18.47 -11.84
CA THR A 553 7.77 -19.81 -11.44
C THR A 553 6.54 -19.74 -10.53
N ALA A 554 6.59 -18.88 -9.51
CA ALA A 554 5.43 -18.61 -8.67
C ALA A 554 4.29 -18.02 -9.51
N PHE A 555 4.58 -17.02 -10.35
CA PHE A 555 3.57 -16.35 -11.16
C PHE A 555 2.72 -17.28 -12.04
N GLN A 556 3.30 -18.31 -12.66
CA GLN A 556 2.52 -19.27 -13.46
C GLN A 556 1.45 -20.01 -12.61
N ILE A 557 1.79 -20.41 -11.38
CA ILE A 557 0.84 -21.03 -10.45
C ILE A 557 -0.25 -20.03 -10.03
N PHE A 558 0.10 -18.76 -9.85
CA PHE A 558 -0.86 -17.70 -9.54
C PHE A 558 -1.84 -17.45 -10.71
N ILE A 559 -1.37 -17.36 -11.96
CA ILE A 559 -2.23 -17.17 -13.14
C ILE A 559 -3.37 -18.20 -13.16
N LEU A 560 -3.02 -19.47 -12.92
CA LEU A 560 -3.95 -20.58 -12.88
C LEU A 560 -4.87 -20.52 -11.66
N ASN A 561 -4.31 -20.55 -10.45
CA ASN A 561 -5.09 -20.77 -9.24
C ASN A 561 -5.87 -19.53 -8.79
N ALA A 562 -5.38 -18.31 -9.05
CA ALA A 562 -6.14 -17.09 -8.75
C ALA A 562 -7.40 -16.99 -9.62
N SER A 563 -7.33 -17.41 -10.89
CA SER A 563 -8.50 -17.47 -11.77
C SER A 563 -9.46 -18.58 -11.34
N ARG A 564 -8.93 -19.79 -11.02
CA ARG A 564 -9.75 -20.94 -10.56
C ARG A 564 -10.58 -20.59 -9.33
N ARG A 565 -9.99 -19.95 -8.31
CA ARG A 565 -10.71 -19.54 -7.09
C ARG A 565 -12.00 -18.76 -7.33
N LEU A 566 -12.06 -17.97 -8.41
CA LEU A 566 -13.25 -17.19 -8.77
C LEU A 566 -14.17 -17.96 -9.71
N MET A 567 -13.62 -18.56 -10.77
CA MET A 567 -14.45 -19.11 -11.84
C MET A 567 -15.07 -20.47 -11.51
N THR A 568 -14.60 -21.18 -10.49
CA THR A 568 -15.18 -22.47 -10.08
C THR A 568 -16.21 -22.34 -8.95
N ASP A 569 -16.28 -21.19 -8.29
CA ASP A 569 -17.16 -20.98 -7.15
C ASP A 569 -18.50 -20.39 -7.63
N ARG A 570 -19.62 -21.06 -7.32
CA ARG A 570 -20.93 -20.57 -7.77
C ARG A 570 -21.26 -19.19 -7.19
N PHE A 571 -20.78 -18.89 -5.98
CA PHE A 571 -21.07 -17.63 -5.29
C PHE A 571 -20.28 -16.44 -5.84
N PHE A 572 -19.30 -16.69 -6.73
CA PHE A 572 -18.69 -15.65 -7.56
C PHE A 572 -19.19 -15.70 -9.00
N THR A 573 -19.99 -16.71 -9.39
CA THR A 573 -20.48 -16.90 -10.75
C THR A 573 -22.02 -16.86 -10.75
N THR A 574 -22.69 -18.01 -10.89
CA THR A 574 -24.14 -18.13 -11.04
C THR A 574 -24.94 -17.45 -9.93
N ASP A 575 -24.43 -17.51 -8.69
CA ASP A 575 -25.10 -16.99 -7.49
C ASP A 575 -24.59 -15.60 -7.07
N TYR A 576 -23.71 -14.96 -7.84
CA TYR A 576 -23.30 -13.57 -7.61
C TYR A 576 -24.37 -12.59 -8.12
N VAL A 577 -25.57 -12.69 -7.54
CA VAL A 577 -26.77 -11.95 -7.95
C VAL A 577 -27.53 -11.39 -6.75
N PRO A 578 -28.32 -10.29 -6.90
CA PRO A 578 -29.08 -9.69 -5.81
C PRO A 578 -30.06 -10.65 -5.11
N GLU A 579 -30.56 -11.68 -5.78
CA GLU A 579 -31.47 -12.66 -5.16
C GLU A 579 -30.78 -13.48 -4.06
N VAL A 580 -29.47 -13.69 -4.17
CA VAL A 580 -28.65 -14.43 -3.19
C VAL A 580 -27.98 -13.46 -2.22
N TYR A 581 -27.33 -12.41 -2.74
CA TYR A 581 -26.55 -11.46 -1.96
C TYR A 581 -27.34 -10.28 -1.36
N THR A 582 -28.56 -10.02 -1.83
CA THR A 582 -29.27 -8.72 -1.77
C THR A 582 -28.65 -7.65 -2.67
N GLN A 583 -29.45 -6.66 -3.08
CA GLN A 583 -28.93 -5.53 -3.86
C GLN A 583 -27.94 -4.72 -3.02
N GLU A 584 -28.26 -4.47 -1.74
CA GLU A 584 -27.37 -3.80 -0.80
C GLU A 584 -26.05 -4.55 -0.60
N GLY A 585 -26.09 -5.88 -0.63
CA GLY A 585 -24.90 -6.71 -0.53
C GLY A 585 -23.99 -6.58 -1.75
N ILE A 586 -24.54 -6.65 -2.96
CA ILE A 586 -23.78 -6.42 -4.20
C ILE A 586 -23.20 -5.00 -4.22
N ASP A 587 -24.02 -3.99 -3.92
CA ASP A 587 -23.57 -2.59 -3.87
C ASP A 587 -22.44 -2.41 -2.84
N TRP A 588 -22.49 -3.11 -1.71
CA TRP A 588 -21.43 -3.08 -0.70
C TRP A 588 -20.11 -3.67 -1.22
N VAL A 589 -20.14 -4.81 -1.91
CA VAL A 589 -18.92 -5.39 -2.51
C VAL A 589 -18.38 -4.46 -3.59
N GLU A 590 -19.22 -3.96 -4.48
CA GLU A 590 -18.79 -3.19 -5.66
C GLU A 590 -18.28 -1.79 -5.29
N ALA A 591 -18.88 -1.13 -4.30
CA ALA A 591 -18.55 0.25 -3.95
C ALA A 591 -17.37 0.44 -2.98
N ASN A 592 -16.90 -0.62 -2.32
CA ASN A 592 -15.89 -0.50 -1.27
C ASN A 592 -14.53 -1.09 -1.67
N THR A 593 -13.48 -0.44 -1.19
CA THR A 593 -12.07 -0.83 -1.26
C THR A 593 -11.51 -1.11 0.14
N MET A 594 -10.30 -1.63 0.25
CA MET A 594 -9.60 -1.75 1.55
C MET A 594 -9.42 -0.39 2.23
N VAL A 595 -9.18 0.68 1.46
CA VAL A 595 -9.11 2.05 1.98
C VAL A 595 -10.41 2.45 2.66
N ASP A 596 -11.56 2.14 2.04
CA ASP A 596 -12.87 2.45 2.61
C ASP A 596 -13.17 1.63 3.87
N VAL A 597 -12.79 0.34 3.88
CA VAL A 597 -12.94 -0.54 5.05
C VAL A 597 -12.12 0.00 6.23
N ILE A 598 -10.83 0.32 6.02
CA ILE A 598 -9.98 0.90 7.08
C ILE A 598 -10.56 2.25 7.54
N ARG A 599 -10.92 3.14 6.61
CA ARG A 599 -11.46 4.47 6.95
C ARG A 599 -12.76 4.40 7.74
N ARG A 600 -13.64 3.43 7.44
CA ARG A 600 -14.92 3.25 8.12
C ARG A 600 -14.74 2.90 9.60
N HIS A 601 -13.75 2.06 9.90
CA HIS A 601 -13.52 1.54 11.27
C HIS A 601 -12.45 2.32 12.03
N TYR A 602 -11.56 3.03 11.34
CA TYR A 602 -10.49 3.87 11.90
C TYR A 602 -10.49 5.27 11.29
N PRO A 603 -11.52 6.09 11.57
CA PRO A 603 -11.69 7.41 10.94
C PRO A 603 -10.57 8.41 11.26
N SER A 604 -9.78 8.19 12.32
CA SER A 604 -8.57 8.98 12.64
C SER A 604 -7.54 8.93 11.51
N LEU A 605 -7.56 7.88 10.68
CA LEU A 605 -6.64 7.71 9.54
C LEU A 605 -7.14 8.39 8.25
N SER A 606 -8.28 9.08 8.26
CA SER A 606 -8.87 9.69 7.06
C SER A 606 -7.89 10.62 6.33
N SER A 607 -7.13 11.43 7.07
CA SER A 607 -6.12 12.31 6.49
C SER A 607 -4.93 11.53 5.93
N SER A 608 -4.48 10.48 6.62
CA SER A 608 -3.37 9.63 6.20
C SER A 608 -3.67 8.82 4.93
N LEU A 609 -4.94 8.49 4.73
CA LEU A 609 -5.47 7.73 3.58
C LEU A 609 -6.00 8.63 2.45
N ALA A 610 -5.81 9.94 2.55
CA ALA A 610 -6.33 10.88 1.56
C ALA A 610 -5.61 10.71 0.22
N GLY A 611 -6.38 10.44 -0.84
CA GLY A 611 -5.83 10.19 -2.19
C GLY A 611 -5.13 8.83 -2.35
N MET A 612 -5.27 7.92 -1.38
CA MET A 612 -4.84 6.54 -1.55
C MET A 612 -5.89 5.76 -2.35
N ASP A 613 -5.48 5.19 -3.49
CA ASP A 613 -6.35 4.32 -4.30
C ASP A 613 -6.23 2.83 -3.90
N ASN A 614 -5.11 2.45 -3.26
CA ASN A 614 -4.82 1.07 -2.87
C ASN A 614 -4.14 1.04 -1.50
N ALA A 615 -4.76 0.39 -0.51
CA ALA A 615 -4.29 0.40 0.86
C ALA A 615 -3.00 -0.41 1.10
N PHE A 616 -2.57 -1.25 0.15
CA PHE A 616 -1.37 -2.08 0.25
C PHE A 616 -0.11 -1.45 -0.36
N GLN A 617 -0.28 -0.32 -1.05
CA GLN A 617 0.84 0.49 -1.50
C GLN A 617 1.36 1.36 -0.34
N PRO A 618 2.63 1.76 -0.33
CA PRO A 618 3.18 2.66 0.69
C PRO A 618 2.35 3.93 0.83
N TRP A 619 1.92 4.25 2.06
CA TRP A 619 1.12 5.44 2.31
C TRP A 619 2.01 6.70 2.24
N GLY A 620 1.60 7.67 1.42
CA GLY A 620 2.38 8.86 1.11
C GLY A 620 1.52 10.10 0.89
N LEU A 621 2.15 11.22 0.52
CA LEU A 621 1.41 12.40 0.04
C LEU A 621 0.93 12.14 -1.39
N ASN A 622 -0.39 11.97 -1.54
CA ASN A 622 -1.05 11.86 -2.83
C ASN A 622 -1.98 13.05 -3.04
N MET A 623 -1.92 13.67 -4.22
CA MET A 623 -2.74 14.82 -4.57
C MET A 623 -3.95 14.37 -5.40
N PRO A 624 -5.12 14.09 -4.78
CA PRO A 624 -6.28 13.62 -5.54
C PRO A 624 -6.82 14.69 -6.47
N GLU A 625 -7.50 14.29 -7.54
CA GLU A 625 -8.10 15.23 -8.51
C GLU A 625 -9.06 16.23 -7.82
N ALA A 626 -9.76 15.78 -6.79
CA ALA A 626 -10.68 16.61 -6.01
C ALA A 626 -9.98 17.63 -5.08
N TYR A 627 -8.65 17.58 -4.92
CA TYR A 627 -7.90 18.41 -3.95
C TYR A 627 -8.30 19.87 -4.01
N GLU A 628 -8.40 20.47 -5.20
CA GLU A 628 -8.71 21.90 -5.31
C GLU A 628 -10.13 22.27 -4.86
N THR A 629 -11.04 21.29 -4.79
CA THR A 629 -12.43 21.48 -4.35
C THR A 629 -12.60 21.39 -2.83
N TRP A 630 -11.55 20.99 -2.09
CA TRP A 630 -11.58 20.80 -0.65
C TRP A 630 -11.66 22.10 0.13
N SER A 631 -12.03 21.99 1.42
CA SER A 631 -11.95 23.11 2.36
C SER A 631 -10.50 23.51 2.64
N ALA A 632 -10.31 24.73 3.10
CA ALA A 632 -9.03 25.28 3.51
C ALA A 632 -8.37 24.42 4.60
N GLU A 633 -9.16 23.96 5.57
CA GLU A 633 -8.72 23.04 6.63
C GLU A 633 -8.23 21.71 6.06
N GLN A 634 -9.00 21.09 5.15
CA GLN A 634 -8.63 19.82 4.52
C GLN A 634 -7.32 19.93 3.74
N LYS A 635 -7.13 21.01 2.97
CA LYS A 635 -5.88 21.27 2.24
C LYS A 635 -4.69 21.44 3.19
N GLN A 636 -4.85 22.28 4.22
CA GLN A 636 -3.82 22.52 5.23
C GLN A 636 -3.42 21.22 5.92
N ASN A 637 -4.39 20.47 6.44
CA ASN A 637 -4.13 19.22 7.16
C ASN A 637 -3.52 18.16 6.24
N HIS A 638 -3.93 18.08 4.98
CA HIS A 638 -3.36 17.12 4.04
C HIS A 638 -1.87 17.37 3.77
N LEU A 639 -1.47 18.61 3.46
CA LEU A 639 -0.06 18.95 3.23
C LEU A 639 0.76 18.88 4.53
N TRP A 640 0.15 19.23 5.66
CA TRP A 640 0.80 19.18 6.95
C TRP A 640 1.08 17.74 7.39
N THR A 641 0.05 16.91 7.48
CA THR A 641 0.15 15.51 7.91
C THR A 641 0.94 14.67 6.91
N ASN A 642 0.57 14.66 5.62
CA ASN A 642 1.17 13.74 4.67
C ASN A 642 2.47 14.25 4.05
N GLY A 643 2.74 15.56 4.15
CA GLY A 643 3.95 16.19 3.66
C GLY A 643 4.91 16.53 4.79
N VAL A 644 4.59 17.57 5.57
CA VAL A 644 5.51 18.16 6.57
C VAL A 644 5.87 17.16 7.68
N LEU A 645 4.89 16.67 8.44
CA LEU A 645 5.14 15.79 9.59
C LEU A 645 5.72 14.43 9.17
N ARG A 646 5.26 13.85 8.06
CA ARG A 646 5.83 12.62 7.49
C ARG A 646 7.27 12.76 7.00
N THR A 647 7.77 13.96 6.76
CA THR A 647 9.14 14.11 6.26
C THR A 647 9.98 14.97 7.19
N GLU A 648 9.55 15.05 8.44
CA GLU A 648 10.31 15.68 9.51
C GLU A 648 11.69 15.04 9.63
N TYR A 649 12.71 15.87 9.73
CA TYR A 649 14.06 15.39 9.96
C TYR A 649 14.20 14.94 11.41
N GLN A 650 14.77 13.76 11.62
CA GLN A 650 15.11 13.30 12.97
C GLN A 650 16.20 14.19 13.60
N ASP A 651 16.27 14.16 14.94
CA ASP A 651 17.28 14.88 15.71
C ASP A 651 18.70 14.61 15.18
N GLY A 652 19.42 15.69 14.85
CA GLY A 652 20.78 15.62 14.30
C GLY A 652 20.88 15.17 12.84
N GLN A 653 19.78 14.89 12.16
CA GLN A 653 19.73 14.54 10.74
C GLN A 653 19.30 15.69 9.82
N MET A 654 18.97 16.85 10.38
CA MET A 654 18.64 18.04 9.60
C MET A 654 19.83 18.44 8.69
N PRO A 655 19.61 18.57 7.36
CA PRO A 655 20.68 18.93 6.43
C PRO A 655 21.30 20.30 6.73
N ALA A 656 22.58 20.46 6.42
CA ALA A 656 23.23 21.77 6.44
C ALA A 656 22.59 22.73 5.43
N ILE A 657 22.72 24.04 5.65
CA ILE A 657 22.24 25.04 4.69
C ILE A 657 23.29 25.15 3.57
N ASP A 658 22.87 24.87 2.34
CA ASP A 658 23.77 24.94 1.18
C ASP A 658 24.04 26.39 0.72
N PRO A 659 25.20 26.64 0.09
CA PRO A 659 25.43 27.89 -0.64
C PRO A 659 24.42 28.10 -1.77
N VAL A 660 24.24 29.35 -2.19
CA VAL A 660 23.28 29.70 -3.25
C VAL A 660 23.66 29.06 -4.60
N ASP A 661 22.74 28.28 -5.18
CA ASP A 661 22.92 27.71 -6.52
C ASP A 661 22.42 28.66 -7.63
N ILE A 662 23.33 29.51 -8.09
CA ILE A 662 23.06 30.44 -9.20
C ILE A 662 22.74 29.68 -10.51
N GLY A 663 23.32 28.50 -10.73
CA GLY A 663 23.07 27.69 -11.92
C GLY A 663 21.65 27.16 -11.96
N GLY A 664 21.18 26.60 -10.84
CA GLY A 664 19.80 26.17 -10.64
C GLY A 664 18.79 27.31 -10.74
N LEU A 665 19.12 28.52 -10.27
CA LEU A 665 18.29 29.71 -10.45
C LEU A 665 18.10 30.11 -11.93
N ILE A 666 19.11 29.95 -12.77
CA ILE A 666 19.02 30.30 -14.21
C ILE A 666 18.25 29.23 -14.99
N SER A 667 18.08 28.03 -14.42
CA SER A 667 17.25 26.95 -14.98
C SER A 667 15.74 27.24 -14.87
N SER A 668 14.88 26.29 -15.28
CA SER A 668 13.41 26.46 -15.37
C SER A 668 12.71 26.90 -14.07
N VAL A 669 13.36 26.78 -12.91
CA VAL A 669 12.80 27.05 -11.57
C VAL A 669 12.17 28.44 -11.45
N LEU A 670 12.76 29.50 -12.01
CA LEU A 670 12.19 30.86 -11.96
C LEU A 670 10.87 30.95 -12.74
N TRP A 671 10.78 30.26 -13.87
CA TRP A 671 9.55 30.21 -14.67
C TRP A 671 8.50 29.34 -13.99
N ASP A 672 8.90 28.23 -13.36
CA ASP A 672 8.00 27.40 -12.58
C ASP A 672 7.36 28.23 -11.45
N LYS A 673 8.15 29.03 -10.71
CA LYS A 673 7.68 29.89 -9.61
C LYS A 673 6.56 30.84 -9.97
N VAL A 674 6.47 31.29 -11.21
CA VAL A 674 5.46 32.28 -11.65
C VAL A 674 4.34 31.66 -12.48
N ASN A 675 4.59 30.51 -13.14
CA ASN A 675 3.62 29.87 -14.02
C ASN A 675 2.90 28.67 -13.41
N ARG A 676 3.53 27.94 -12.49
CA ARG A 676 2.94 26.71 -11.92
C ARG A 676 1.84 27.06 -10.92
N GLU A 677 0.68 26.43 -11.10
CA GLU A 677 -0.47 26.56 -10.20
C GLU A 677 -0.66 25.23 -9.46
N SER A 678 0.05 25.07 -8.35
CA SER A 678 -0.05 23.91 -7.48
C SER A 678 0.48 24.26 -6.09
N ASP A 679 0.00 23.57 -5.07
CA ASP A 679 0.54 23.66 -3.71
C ASP A 679 1.79 22.81 -3.50
N VAL A 680 2.04 21.86 -4.41
CA VAL A 680 3.13 20.90 -4.34
C VAL A 680 4.08 21.09 -5.52
N ALA A 681 5.37 20.99 -5.22
CA ALA A 681 6.44 21.11 -6.18
C ALA A 681 6.49 19.87 -7.08
N PRO A 682 6.99 19.99 -8.33
CA PRO A 682 7.18 18.80 -9.16
C PRO A 682 8.23 17.85 -8.55
N ALA A 683 8.18 16.57 -8.91
CA ALA A 683 9.19 15.61 -8.48
C ALA A 683 10.60 16.04 -8.91
N GLY A 684 11.59 15.89 -8.02
CA GLY A 684 12.98 16.34 -8.25
C GLY A 684 13.17 17.86 -8.21
N TYR A 685 12.24 18.61 -7.59
CA TYR A 685 12.37 20.04 -7.42
C TYR A 685 13.35 20.39 -6.30
N ASP A 686 14.51 20.91 -6.67
CA ASP A 686 15.49 21.44 -5.72
C ASP A 686 15.38 22.97 -5.63
N LYS A 687 15.39 23.49 -4.40
CA LYS A 687 15.35 24.95 -4.16
C LYS A 687 16.77 25.52 -4.26
N PRO A 688 17.08 26.36 -5.27
CA PRO A 688 18.41 26.92 -5.43
C PRO A 688 18.74 28.04 -4.42
N ILE A 689 17.71 28.61 -3.79
CA ILE A 689 17.79 29.56 -2.68
C ILE A 689 16.67 29.24 -1.70
N HIS A 690 16.84 29.67 -0.44
CA HIS A 690 15.86 29.42 0.60
C HIS A 690 15.60 27.91 0.81
N ALA A 691 16.60 27.06 0.59
CA ALA A 691 16.54 25.65 0.98
C ALA A 691 16.61 25.48 2.50
N ASN A 692 16.25 24.30 3.00
CA ASN A 692 16.48 23.84 4.37
C ASN A 692 15.97 24.83 5.43
N GLY A 693 14.66 25.03 5.49
CA GLY A 693 13.96 25.96 6.38
C GLY A 693 13.02 25.27 7.37
N VAL A 694 12.25 26.06 8.11
CA VAL A 694 11.31 25.59 9.14
C VAL A 694 9.89 26.03 8.80
N THR A 695 8.91 25.16 9.04
CA THR A 695 7.52 25.32 8.63
C THR A 695 6.57 25.22 9.82
N ALA A 696 5.51 26.02 9.86
CA ALA A 696 4.41 25.88 10.82
C ALA A 696 3.05 26.09 10.17
N LYS A 697 2.00 25.48 10.73
CA LYS A 697 0.62 25.94 10.53
C LYS A 697 0.47 27.31 11.18
N VAL A 698 -0.27 28.20 10.53
CA VAL A 698 -0.52 29.55 11.02
C VAL A 698 -1.96 29.98 10.77
N ALA A 699 -2.42 30.93 11.58
CA ALA A 699 -3.63 31.70 11.36
C ALA A 699 -3.28 33.19 11.21
N PHE A 700 -3.91 33.86 10.24
CA PHE A 700 -3.88 35.30 10.05
C PHE A 700 -5.12 35.94 10.67
N GLN A 701 -4.93 36.56 11.83
CA GLN A 701 -5.99 37.22 12.59
C GLN A 701 -6.08 38.68 12.19
N ALA A 702 -7.06 39.03 11.35
CA ALA A 702 -7.21 40.39 10.86
C ALA A 702 -7.69 41.37 11.95
N VAL A 703 -7.27 42.63 11.83
CA VAL A 703 -7.80 43.73 12.64
C VAL A 703 -8.71 44.61 11.81
N GLY A 704 -9.85 45.03 12.34
CA GLY A 704 -10.80 45.87 11.59
C GLY A 704 -10.25 47.28 11.28
N GLY A 705 -10.84 47.93 10.26
CA GLY A 705 -10.61 49.36 9.98
C GLY A 705 -9.59 49.68 8.88
N HIS A 706 -9.05 48.67 8.19
CA HIS A 706 -8.25 48.84 6.96
C HIS A 706 -9.08 48.62 5.69
N PRO A 707 -8.63 49.10 4.51
CA PRO A 707 -9.41 49.00 3.27
C PRO A 707 -9.20 47.70 2.47
N TYR A 708 -8.23 46.86 2.84
CA TYR A 708 -7.87 45.65 2.09
C TYR A 708 -8.90 44.53 2.24
N THR A 709 -9.07 43.74 1.17
CA THR A 709 -10.14 42.73 1.06
C THR A 709 -9.60 41.30 0.97
N GLY A 710 -10.49 40.32 0.82
CA GLY A 710 -10.12 38.91 0.64
C GLY A 710 -9.54 38.31 1.91
N LEU A 711 -8.48 37.54 1.77
CA LEU A 711 -7.76 36.89 2.87
C LEU A 711 -7.12 37.90 3.84
N PHE A 712 -6.98 39.18 3.46
CA PHE A 712 -6.60 40.24 4.40
C PHE A 712 -7.66 40.52 5.47
N THR A 713 -8.88 39.98 5.34
CA THR A 713 -9.94 40.09 6.36
C THR A 713 -9.96 38.94 7.36
N GLY A 714 -9.08 37.95 7.20
CA GLY A 714 -8.90 36.83 8.12
C GLY A 714 -8.70 35.50 7.38
N ALA A 715 -7.85 34.64 7.94
CA ALA A 715 -7.64 33.28 7.46
C ALA A 715 -7.16 32.38 8.62
N ASP A 716 -7.97 31.41 9.02
CA ASP A 716 -7.67 30.48 10.11
C ASP A 716 -6.69 29.37 9.67
N HIS A 717 -6.68 29.04 8.38
CA HIS A 717 -5.86 27.98 7.80
C HIS A 717 -4.78 28.50 6.83
N GLY A 718 -3.52 28.43 7.25
CA GLY A 718 -2.34 28.72 6.44
C GLY A 718 -1.09 27.92 6.83
N ILE A 719 -0.08 27.94 5.97
CA ILE A 719 1.26 27.41 6.26
C ILE A 719 2.28 28.53 6.04
N LEU A 720 3.15 28.73 7.02
CA LEU A 720 4.29 29.64 6.96
C LEU A 720 5.57 28.83 6.90
N ARG A 721 6.48 29.22 6.01
CA ARG A 721 7.85 28.72 5.96
C ARG A 721 8.84 29.86 6.17
N LEU A 722 9.78 29.65 7.08
CA LEU A 722 10.86 30.56 7.44
C LEU A 722 12.20 29.97 7.01
N SER A 723 13.03 30.76 6.33
CA SER A 723 14.31 30.28 5.78
C SER A 723 15.28 31.43 5.53
N VAL A 724 16.56 31.12 5.37
CA VAL A 724 17.58 32.08 4.91
C VAL A 724 17.91 31.85 3.44
N THR A 725 18.36 32.88 2.71
CA THR A 725 18.61 32.78 1.26
C THR A 725 19.61 31.67 0.86
N GLY A 726 20.62 31.40 1.69
CA GLY A 726 21.61 30.34 1.53
C GLY A 726 22.58 30.34 2.72
N ASP A 727 23.70 29.59 2.64
CA ASP A 727 24.71 29.55 3.70
C ASP A 727 25.13 30.97 4.16
N PRO A 728 24.88 31.34 5.44
CA PRO A 728 25.26 32.64 5.97
C PRO A 728 26.76 32.96 5.82
N ASN A 729 27.63 31.94 5.77
CA ASN A 729 29.07 32.14 5.59
C ASN A 729 29.46 32.54 4.15
N ASP A 730 28.60 32.27 3.15
CA ASP A 730 28.83 32.67 1.76
C ASP A 730 28.38 34.12 1.51
N ARG A 731 27.14 34.46 1.89
CA ARG A 731 26.49 35.72 1.47
C ARG A 731 25.81 36.54 2.56
N GLY A 732 26.04 36.19 3.82
CA GLY A 732 25.42 36.85 4.97
C GLY A 732 24.06 36.27 5.33
N PHE A 733 23.60 36.58 6.54
CA PHE A 733 22.35 36.06 7.08
C PHE A 733 21.17 36.84 6.50
N ALA A 734 20.39 36.24 5.58
CA ALA A 734 19.29 36.91 4.88
C ALA A 734 17.93 36.20 5.12
N PRO A 735 17.18 36.59 6.17
CA PRO A 735 15.88 36.01 6.50
C PRO A 735 14.81 36.29 5.46
N GLY A 736 14.07 35.24 5.11
CA GLY A 736 12.89 35.31 4.26
C GLY A 736 11.76 34.41 4.76
N LEU A 737 10.54 34.78 4.40
CA LEU A 737 9.34 34.01 4.67
C LEU A 737 8.54 33.76 3.41
N ALA A 738 7.85 32.62 3.38
CA ALA A 738 6.82 32.30 2.41
C ALA A 738 5.56 31.86 3.17
N LEU A 739 4.45 32.56 2.94
CA LEU A 739 3.16 32.30 3.56
C LEU A 739 2.18 31.82 2.49
N LYS A 740 1.49 30.72 2.78
CA LYS A 740 0.39 30.16 2.00
C LYS A 740 -0.87 30.22 2.83
N LEU A 741 -1.93 30.79 2.30
CA LEU A 741 -3.26 30.84 2.91
C LEU A 741 -4.22 30.02 2.04
N PHE A 742 -4.91 29.05 2.66
CA PHE A 742 -5.81 28.15 1.95
C PHE A 742 -7.22 28.73 1.83
N ASN A 743 -7.91 28.34 0.77
CA ASN A 743 -9.29 28.74 0.47
C ASN A 743 -10.15 27.51 0.19
N ASP A 744 -11.41 27.56 0.59
CA ASP A 744 -12.41 26.55 0.26
C ASP A 744 -12.68 26.53 -1.25
N GLY A 745 -12.61 25.36 -1.87
CA GLY A 745 -13.00 25.16 -3.28
C GLY A 745 -12.20 25.96 -4.32
N LYS A 746 -11.09 26.57 -3.91
CA LYS A 746 -10.25 27.48 -4.72
C LYS A 746 -8.78 27.26 -4.41
N ARG A 747 -7.91 27.60 -5.37
CA ARG A 747 -6.46 27.56 -5.18
C ARG A 747 -6.02 28.33 -3.92
N SER A 748 -4.95 27.88 -3.28
CA SER A 748 -4.32 28.65 -2.20
C SER A 748 -3.67 29.92 -2.74
N GLN A 749 -3.53 30.93 -1.87
CA GLN A 749 -2.84 32.19 -2.21
C GLN A 749 -1.54 32.30 -1.42
N ASN A 750 -0.51 32.84 -2.06
CA ASN A 750 0.83 32.89 -1.50
C ASN A 750 1.34 34.33 -1.42
N ILE A 751 2.13 34.63 -0.39
CA ILE A 751 2.95 35.83 -0.32
C ILE A 751 4.35 35.44 0.14
N SER A 752 5.37 36.04 -0.44
CA SER A 752 6.75 35.88 0.00
C SER A 752 7.33 37.24 0.36
N ALA A 753 8.15 37.25 1.40
CA ALA A 753 8.76 38.46 1.92
C ALA A 753 10.20 38.20 2.35
N LEU A 754 11.04 39.23 2.24
CA LEU A 754 12.46 39.19 2.56
C LEU A 754 12.82 40.49 3.30
N TYR A 755 13.86 40.46 4.13
CA TYR A 755 14.42 41.69 4.71
C TYR A 755 15.15 42.53 3.64
N THR A 756 16.32 42.07 3.21
CA THR A 756 17.15 42.67 2.15
C THR A 756 17.90 41.57 1.40
N LEU A 757 18.43 41.90 0.22
CA LEU A 757 19.26 40.97 -0.56
C LEU A 757 20.67 40.82 0.02
N SER A 758 21.16 41.82 0.74
CA SER A 758 22.44 41.77 1.47
C SER A 758 22.33 41.10 2.85
N GLY A 759 21.12 40.84 3.34
CA GLY A 759 20.88 40.30 4.67
C GLY A 759 21.13 41.31 5.80
N GLN A 760 21.40 40.78 6.99
CA GLN A 760 21.61 41.54 8.23
C GLN A 760 23.00 41.30 8.83
N ASP A 761 24.00 41.20 7.96
CA ASP A 761 25.41 41.02 8.29
C ASP A 761 25.63 39.83 9.26
N SER A 762 26.27 40.08 10.41
CA SER A 762 26.61 39.07 11.41
C SER A 762 25.52 38.84 12.46
N ASN A 763 24.34 39.46 12.31
CA ASN A 763 23.24 39.24 13.24
C ASN A 763 22.44 38.00 12.80
N HIS A 764 22.48 36.93 13.59
CA HIS A 764 21.78 35.67 13.29
C HIS A 764 20.37 35.57 13.91
N ASN A 765 19.88 36.63 14.57
CA ASN A 765 18.53 36.66 15.10
C ASN A 765 17.52 36.79 13.94
N PHE A 766 16.78 35.71 13.66
CA PHE A 766 15.82 35.64 12.56
C PHE A 766 14.73 36.73 12.63
N PHE A 767 14.37 37.17 13.83
CA PHE A 767 13.34 38.17 14.11
C PHE A 767 13.92 39.58 14.35
N ALA A 768 15.17 39.84 13.95
CA ALA A 768 15.82 41.13 14.16
C ALA A 768 15.20 42.29 13.36
N ASN A 769 14.65 42.02 12.17
CA ASN A 769 14.20 43.05 11.23
C ASN A 769 12.84 42.72 10.59
N GLU A 770 12.11 43.77 10.17
CA GLU A 770 10.87 43.59 9.42
C GLU A 770 11.11 43.11 7.99
N MET A 771 10.29 42.18 7.52
CA MET A 771 10.34 41.64 6.16
C MET A 771 9.23 42.21 5.29
N SER A 772 9.45 42.27 3.97
CA SER A 772 8.44 42.78 3.05
C SER A 772 8.44 42.06 1.70
N ASN A 773 7.28 42.05 1.04
CA ASN A 773 7.12 41.59 -0.35
C ASN A 773 7.77 42.55 -1.38
N TYR A 774 8.27 43.70 -0.91
CA TYR A 774 9.10 44.62 -1.67
C TYR A 774 10.49 44.73 -1.04
N VAL A 775 11.53 44.51 -1.85
CA VAL A 775 12.93 44.62 -1.42
C VAL A 775 13.55 45.87 -2.02
N SER A 776 14.21 46.70 -1.21
CA SER A 776 14.84 47.92 -1.74
C SER A 776 16.11 47.59 -2.53
N PRO A 777 16.34 48.20 -3.72
CA PRO A 777 17.59 48.01 -4.45
C PRO A 777 18.80 48.57 -3.68
N GLU A 778 19.87 47.78 -3.58
CA GLU A 778 21.11 48.13 -2.89
C GLU A 778 22.29 48.25 -3.87
N ALA A 779 23.19 49.19 -3.61
CA ALA A 779 24.35 49.43 -4.50
C ALA A 779 25.38 48.28 -4.48
N ASN A 780 25.38 47.48 -3.41
CA ASN A 780 26.26 46.34 -3.21
C ASN A 780 25.45 45.02 -3.17
N ASP A 781 24.37 44.90 -3.95
CA ASP A 781 23.63 43.64 -4.09
C ASP A 781 24.60 42.49 -4.40
N THR A 782 24.69 41.53 -3.49
CA THR A 782 25.64 40.41 -3.51
C THR A 782 25.24 39.33 -4.51
N LEU A 783 23.98 39.32 -4.97
CA LEU A 783 23.41 38.28 -5.82
C LEU A 783 23.36 38.64 -7.32
N GLY A 784 23.53 39.91 -7.70
CA GLY A 784 23.23 40.36 -9.07
C GLY A 784 21.76 40.09 -9.47
N SER A 785 20.91 39.95 -8.45
CA SER A 785 19.59 39.34 -8.49
C SER A 785 18.58 40.12 -9.33
N THR A 786 18.72 41.45 -9.36
CA THR A 786 17.84 42.33 -10.14
C THR A 786 17.89 41.99 -11.63
N VAL A 787 19.07 41.61 -12.15
CA VAL A 787 19.24 41.18 -13.55
C VAL A 787 18.64 39.79 -13.76
N LEU A 788 18.87 38.88 -12.82
CA LEU A 788 18.38 37.50 -12.89
C LEU A 788 16.85 37.42 -12.85
N PHE A 789 16.20 38.08 -11.89
CA PHE A 789 14.75 38.10 -11.77
C PHE A 789 14.06 38.94 -12.86
N SER A 790 14.80 39.84 -13.53
CA SER A 790 14.26 40.57 -14.69
C SER A 790 13.91 39.67 -15.88
N LEU A 791 14.37 38.41 -15.87
CA LEU A 791 14.01 37.41 -16.88
C LEU A 791 12.52 37.05 -16.84
N VAL A 792 11.86 37.18 -15.69
CA VAL A 792 10.46 36.76 -15.50
C VAL A 792 9.49 37.90 -15.18
N THR A 793 9.99 39.07 -14.75
CA THR A 793 9.16 40.24 -14.44
C THR A 793 9.86 41.58 -14.73
N THR A 794 9.08 42.63 -15.04
CA THR A 794 9.58 44.00 -15.19
C THR A 794 9.85 44.71 -13.86
N LYS A 795 9.41 44.14 -12.72
CA LYS A 795 9.61 44.66 -11.36
C LYS A 795 10.27 43.60 -10.46
N PRO A 796 11.57 43.28 -10.68
CA PRO A 796 12.26 42.18 -9.99
C PRO A 796 12.39 42.31 -8.47
N THR A 797 12.05 43.47 -7.91
CA THR A 797 12.11 43.74 -6.47
C THR A 797 10.74 43.78 -5.79
N LEU A 798 9.66 43.44 -6.51
CA LEU A 798 8.29 43.52 -6.02
C LEU A 798 7.53 42.24 -6.38
N LEU A 799 7.00 41.58 -5.35
CA LEU A 799 5.98 40.55 -5.50
C LEU A 799 4.61 41.17 -5.22
N MET A 800 3.63 40.87 -6.07
CA MET A 800 2.27 41.37 -5.91
C MET A 800 1.52 40.59 -4.82
N ALA A 801 0.37 41.11 -4.43
CA ALA A 801 -0.51 40.50 -3.44
C ALA A 801 -1.98 40.64 -3.85
N ASN A 802 -2.25 40.77 -5.15
CA ASN A 802 -3.60 40.98 -5.65
C ASN A 802 -4.43 39.71 -5.49
N ASP A 803 -3.84 38.56 -5.77
CA ASP A 803 -4.45 37.24 -5.64
C ASP A 803 -5.04 37.00 -4.23
N ILE A 804 -4.35 37.47 -3.18
CA ILE A 804 -4.80 37.39 -1.78
C ILE A 804 -6.05 38.24 -1.52
N SER A 805 -6.21 39.34 -2.26
CA SER A 805 -7.31 40.29 -2.07
C SER A 805 -8.60 39.92 -2.79
N GLU A 806 -8.54 38.96 -3.72
CA GLU A 806 -9.64 38.58 -4.63
C GLU A 806 -10.57 37.50 -4.08
N VAL A 807 -10.17 36.80 -3.02
CA VAL A 807 -10.90 35.65 -2.48
C VAL A 807 -10.89 35.68 -0.96
N ASN A 808 -12.03 35.37 -0.34
CA ASN A 808 -12.12 35.10 1.10
C ASN A 808 -11.84 33.62 1.37
N GLN A 809 -11.50 33.26 2.62
CA GLN A 809 -11.17 31.87 2.95
C GLN A 809 -12.32 30.87 2.67
N ASP A 810 -13.58 31.31 2.75
CA ASP A 810 -14.76 30.50 2.38
C ASP A 810 -14.94 30.27 0.86
N GLY A 811 -13.95 30.68 0.06
CA GLY A 811 -13.93 30.52 -1.39
C GLY A 811 -14.71 31.59 -2.16
N THR A 812 -15.38 32.52 -1.48
CA THR A 812 -16.15 33.57 -2.14
C THR A 812 -15.24 34.62 -2.78
N SER A 813 -15.53 34.98 -4.03
CA SER A 813 -14.79 36.01 -4.75
C SER A 813 -15.20 37.42 -4.31
N VAL A 814 -14.23 38.32 -4.21
CA VAL A 814 -14.42 39.73 -3.91
C VAL A 814 -14.55 40.52 -5.21
N ALA A 815 -15.69 41.19 -5.42
CA ALA A 815 -15.98 41.90 -6.66
C ALA A 815 -15.08 43.14 -6.88
N ASP A 816 -14.88 43.93 -5.82
CA ASP A 816 -14.04 45.14 -5.84
C ASP A 816 -12.80 44.90 -4.95
N ALA A 817 -11.92 44.01 -5.40
CA ALA A 817 -10.73 43.61 -4.65
C ALA A 817 -9.77 44.80 -4.43
N VAL A 818 -9.29 44.96 -3.19
CA VAL A 818 -8.35 46.02 -2.79
C VAL A 818 -7.10 45.38 -2.22
N ALA A 819 -6.04 45.38 -3.03
CA ALA A 819 -4.71 44.89 -2.65
C ALA A 819 -3.82 46.00 -2.08
N PRO A 820 -2.95 45.70 -1.09
CA PRO A 820 -1.91 46.62 -0.66
C PRO A 820 -0.78 46.70 -1.71
N THR A 821 -0.12 47.86 -1.78
CA THR A 821 1.08 48.03 -2.62
C THR A 821 2.33 47.47 -1.96
N GLN A 822 2.36 47.41 -0.63
CA GLN A 822 3.44 46.80 0.14
C GLN A 822 2.91 46.31 1.51
N ILE A 823 3.40 45.15 1.94
CA ILE A 823 3.11 44.49 3.21
C ILE A 823 4.41 44.46 4.03
N TYR A 824 4.30 44.68 5.33
CA TYR A 824 5.40 44.61 6.30
C TYR A 824 5.05 43.58 7.37
N PHE A 825 5.90 42.58 7.51
CA PHE A 825 5.86 41.60 8.57
C PHE A 825 6.78 42.07 9.68
N VAL A 826 6.21 42.67 10.72
CA VAL A 826 6.93 43.27 11.85
C VAL A 826 7.08 42.22 12.95
N PRO A 827 8.30 41.77 13.28
CA PRO A 827 8.50 40.73 14.29
C PRO A 827 7.92 41.12 15.64
N ASN A 828 7.42 40.13 16.37
CA ASN A 828 7.06 40.30 17.77
C ASN A 828 8.30 40.74 18.59
N GLU A 829 8.17 41.80 19.37
CA GLU A 829 9.26 42.35 20.19
C GLU A 829 9.81 41.34 21.20
N GLU A 830 8.98 40.42 21.69
CA GLU A 830 9.42 39.37 22.61
C GLU A 830 10.37 38.39 21.94
N LEU A 831 10.06 37.94 20.72
CA LEU A 831 10.93 37.03 19.95
C LEU A 831 12.26 37.72 19.60
N ARG A 832 12.18 38.99 19.23
CA ARG A 832 13.37 39.81 18.93
C ARG A 832 14.31 39.93 20.13
N ALA A 833 13.80 39.90 21.35
CA ALA A 833 14.61 40.02 22.57
C ALA A 833 15.22 38.69 23.04
N VAL A 834 14.70 37.55 22.59
CA VAL A 834 15.07 36.22 23.08
C VAL A 834 16.09 35.52 22.18
N PHE A 835 16.05 35.75 20.88
CA PHE A 835 16.87 35.02 19.89
C PHE A 835 18.31 35.56 19.83
N ASP A 836 19.27 34.65 19.67
CA ASP A 836 20.70 35.00 19.72
C ASP A 836 21.12 35.77 18.45
N GLU A 837 21.94 36.80 18.63
CA GLU A 837 22.53 37.54 17.53
C GLU A 837 23.84 36.88 17.05
N SER A 838 24.44 36.00 17.85
CA SER A 838 25.72 35.35 17.58
C SER A 838 25.61 34.22 16.52
N PRO A 839 26.68 33.87 15.80
CA PRO A 839 26.61 32.84 14.76
C PRO A 839 26.20 31.46 15.30
N HIS A 840 25.02 31.00 14.88
CA HIS A 840 24.46 29.68 15.13
C HIS A 840 23.49 29.29 13.99
N ASP A 841 22.93 28.08 14.03
CA ASP A 841 21.87 27.65 13.13
C ASP A 841 20.52 28.18 13.61
N PHE A 842 19.97 29.17 12.89
CA PHE A 842 18.71 29.83 13.27
C PHE A 842 17.52 28.88 13.40
N ARG A 843 17.61 27.68 12.82
CA ARG A 843 16.55 26.67 12.88
C ARG A 843 16.41 26.12 14.29
N ASP A 844 17.50 26.03 15.03
CA ASP A 844 17.48 25.61 16.45
C ASP A 844 16.60 26.57 17.27
N ASP A 845 16.72 27.88 17.04
CA ASP A 845 15.89 28.89 17.68
C ASP A 845 14.41 28.76 17.26
N LEU A 846 14.14 28.58 15.95
CA LEU A 846 12.78 28.48 15.43
C LEU A 846 12.05 27.23 15.93
N LEU A 847 12.72 26.10 16.05
CA LEU A 847 12.16 24.84 16.55
C LEU A 847 11.75 24.94 18.03
N THR A 848 12.21 25.96 18.78
CA THR A 848 11.73 26.21 20.15
C THR A 848 10.33 26.84 20.23
N LEU A 849 9.76 27.27 19.09
CA LEU A 849 8.47 27.97 19.06
C LEU A 849 7.31 26.98 19.00
N GLY A 850 6.45 27.04 20.02
CA GLY A 850 5.24 26.23 20.11
C GLY A 850 4.01 26.83 19.42
N GLU A 851 2.92 26.09 19.46
CA GLU A 851 1.59 26.54 19.06
C GLU A 851 1.14 27.79 19.84
N GLY A 852 0.43 28.71 19.18
CA GLY A 852 -0.08 29.95 19.77
C GLY A 852 0.93 31.08 19.85
N THR A 853 2.14 30.90 19.30
CA THR A 853 3.18 31.92 19.27
C THR A 853 2.83 33.00 18.26
N LYS A 854 2.69 34.26 18.71
CA LYS A 854 2.55 35.41 17.80
C LYS A 854 3.89 35.73 17.17
N LEU A 855 4.01 35.55 15.86
CA LEU A 855 5.25 35.76 15.10
C LEU A 855 5.39 37.20 14.60
N TYR A 856 4.34 37.72 13.97
CA TYR A 856 4.39 39.03 13.32
C TYR A 856 3.11 39.84 13.56
N ASP A 857 3.28 41.14 13.79
CA ASP A 857 2.26 42.13 13.47
C ASP A 857 2.38 42.46 11.97
N VAL A 858 1.28 42.40 11.23
CA VAL A 858 1.27 42.64 9.78
C VAL A 858 0.72 44.03 9.52
N TYR A 859 1.49 44.85 8.80
CA TYR A 859 1.10 46.19 8.35
C TYR A 859 1.05 46.25 6.84
N ALA A 860 0.20 47.11 6.28
CA ALA A 860 0.12 47.29 4.83
C ALA A 860 -0.17 48.74 4.45
N THR A 861 0.28 49.15 3.26
CA THR A 861 0.04 50.49 2.70
C THR A 861 -0.47 50.42 1.27
N SER A 862 -1.19 51.45 0.85
CA SER A 862 -1.61 51.68 -0.54
C SER A 862 -0.76 52.75 -1.23
N GLU A 863 0.26 53.28 -0.54
CA GLU A 863 1.13 54.29 -1.10
C GLU A 863 2.06 53.70 -2.17
N ASN A 864 2.12 54.37 -3.31
CA ASN A 864 2.90 53.93 -4.45
C ASN A 864 4.40 53.87 -4.13
N ILE A 865 5.08 52.81 -4.56
CA ILE A 865 6.54 52.68 -4.44
C ILE A 865 7.21 53.66 -5.42
N ARG A 866 7.83 54.69 -4.85
CA ARG A 866 8.58 55.72 -5.59
C ARG A 866 10.07 55.58 -5.30
N SER A 867 10.88 55.71 -6.35
CA SER A 867 12.34 55.71 -6.24
C SER A 867 12.96 57.01 -6.75
N SER A 868 14.17 57.28 -6.29
CA SER A 868 15.00 58.44 -6.56
C SER A 868 16.45 58.01 -6.64
N ILE A 869 17.19 58.57 -7.60
CA ILE A 869 18.64 58.38 -7.71
C ILE A 869 19.43 58.99 -6.53
N PHE A 870 18.79 59.82 -5.71
CA PHE A 870 19.41 60.45 -4.53
C PHE A 870 19.11 59.62 -3.27
N PRO A 871 20.13 59.03 -2.59
CA PRO A 871 19.92 58.13 -1.47
C PRO A 871 19.14 58.73 -0.29
N SER A 872 19.34 60.01 0.01
CA SER A 872 18.60 60.72 1.07
C SER A 872 17.12 60.87 0.74
N ARG A 873 16.79 61.14 -0.53
CA ARG A 873 15.41 61.27 -0.99
C ARG A 873 14.72 59.90 -1.07
N ASN A 874 15.47 58.86 -1.43
CA ASN A 874 14.99 57.48 -1.40
C ASN A 874 14.62 57.03 0.01
N ARG A 875 15.50 57.24 0.99
CA ARG A 875 15.21 56.94 2.41
C ARG A 875 13.95 57.65 2.89
N ARG A 876 13.83 58.96 2.62
CA ARG A 876 12.64 59.72 3.01
C ARG A 876 11.35 59.18 2.38
N LEU A 877 11.38 58.80 1.09
CA LEU A 877 10.21 58.20 0.42
C LEU A 877 9.86 56.81 0.98
N ALA A 878 10.85 56.04 1.42
CA ALA A 878 10.63 54.77 2.11
C ALA A 878 10.02 54.99 3.50
N GLU A 879 10.53 55.96 4.27
CA GLU A 879 9.99 56.35 5.58
C GLU A 879 8.56 56.88 5.47
N GLU A 880 8.27 57.77 4.52
CA GLU A 880 6.91 58.28 4.23
C GLU A 880 5.95 57.11 3.97
N ARG A 881 6.37 56.13 3.15
CA ARG A 881 5.58 54.94 2.83
C ARG A 881 5.41 53.97 4.00
N ARG A 882 6.44 53.79 4.83
CA ARG A 882 6.34 52.96 6.03
C ARG A 882 5.41 53.59 7.07
N ASN A 883 5.45 54.92 7.20
CA ASN A 883 4.60 55.69 8.12
C ASN A 883 3.13 55.72 7.67
N SER A 884 2.83 55.49 6.39
CA SER A 884 1.45 55.38 5.90
C SER A 884 0.84 53.98 6.07
N ALA A 885 1.65 52.99 6.47
CA ALA A 885 1.17 51.63 6.67
C ALA A 885 0.26 51.51 7.90
N VAL A 886 -0.87 50.82 7.74
CA VAL A 886 -1.83 50.53 8.81
C VAL A 886 -1.73 49.07 9.21
N LYS A 887 -1.97 48.74 10.49
CA LYS A 887 -2.00 47.35 10.96
C LYS A 887 -3.20 46.66 10.30
N VAL A 888 -2.95 45.49 9.70
CA VAL A 888 -3.97 44.68 9.02
C VAL A 888 -4.25 43.37 9.75
N GLY A 889 -3.31 42.86 10.54
CA GLY A 889 -3.56 41.68 11.35
C GLY A 889 -2.34 41.22 12.13
N GLU A 890 -2.45 40.01 12.67
CA GLU A 890 -1.41 39.30 13.40
C GLU A 890 -1.26 37.89 12.82
N LEU A 891 -0.03 37.40 12.72
CA LEU A 891 0.26 36.04 12.28
C LEU A 891 0.72 35.20 13.47
N THR A 892 -0.04 34.15 13.77
CA THR A 892 0.15 33.31 14.96
C THR A 892 0.25 31.84 14.55
N THR A 893 1.14 31.08 15.18
CA THR A 893 1.27 29.64 14.94
C THR A 893 0.04 28.87 15.45
N THR A 894 -0.37 27.85 14.71
CA THR A 894 -1.42 26.87 15.08
C THR A 894 -0.87 25.44 15.11
N SER A 895 0.46 25.33 15.17
CA SER A 895 1.24 24.12 15.43
C SER A 895 2.61 24.52 15.99
N GLU A 896 3.39 23.52 16.41
CA GLU A 896 4.84 23.67 16.55
C GLU A 896 5.51 23.92 15.18
N MET A 897 6.73 24.44 15.23
CA MET A 897 7.61 24.63 14.08
C MET A 897 8.33 23.31 13.75
N VAL A 898 8.34 22.91 12.47
CA VAL A 898 8.88 21.63 12.00
C VAL A 898 9.85 21.85 10.83
N ALA A 899 11.03 21.25 10.90
CA ALA A 899 11.97 21.16 9.80
C ALA A 899 11.75 19.83 9.06
N SER A 900 11.47 19.88 7.75
CA SER A 900 11.11 18.68 6.98
C SER A 900 11.56 18.74 5.53
N GLN A 901 11.82 17.56 4.94
CA GLN A 901 12.16 17.41 3.52
C GLN A 901 11.05 17.96 2.63
N PHE A 902 9.77 17.71 2.96
CA PHE A 902 8.64 18.25 2.20
C PHE A 902 8.57 19.77 2.30
N GLY A 903 8.86 20.37 3.46
CA GLY A 903 8.99 21.83 3.57
C GLY A 903 10.05 22.40 2.62
N ASP A 904 11.12 21.63 2.35
CA ASP A 904 12.29 22.07 1.60
C ASP A 904 12.29 21.79 0.10
N SER A 905 11.67 20.71 -0.35
CA SER A 905 11.63 20.37 -1.77
C SER A 905 10.21 20.08 -2.26
N GLY A 906 9.29 19.71 -1.38
CA GLY A 906 7.92 19.34 -1.74
C GLY A 906 6.91 20.50 -1.76
N MET A 907 7.06 21.52 -0.91
CA MET A 907 6.09 22.60 -0.79
C MET A 907 6.34 23.72 -1.81
N PHE A 908 5.27 24.09 -2.53
CA PHE A 908 5.34 25.09 -3.59
C PHE A 908 4.59 26.38 -3.22
N PHE A 909 5.33 27.49 -3.30
CA PHE A 909 4.81 28.85 -3.14
C PHE A 909 4.99 29.58 -4.47
N LYS A 910 3.87 29.89 -5.12
CA LYS A 910 3.83 30.67 -6.36
C LYS A 910 4.13 32.14 -6.06
N HIS A 911 4.89 32.80 -6.91
CA HIS A 911 5.08 34.24 -6.88
C HIS A 911 4.12 34.92 -7.84
N GLU A 912 3.43 35.95 -7.36
CA GLU A 912 2.61 36.82 -8.19
C GLU A 912 3.48 37.95 -8.75
N ARG A 913 3.54 38.08 -10.08
CA ARG A 913 4.36 39.10 -10.73
C ARG A 913 3.57 40.39 -10.91
N TYR A 914 4.31 41.47 -11.13
CA TYR A 914 3.72 42.75 -11.51
C TYR A 914 2.89 42.70 -12.81
N GLU A 915 3.21 41.74 -13.69
CA GLU A 915 2.49 41.50 -14.95
C GLU A 915 1.15 40.78 -14.77
N ASP A 916 0.93 40.12 -13.64
CA ASP A 916 -0.25 39.27 -13.41
C ASP A 916 -1.46 40.05 -12.83
N ARG A 917 -1.24 41.32 -12.45
CA ARG A 917 -2.18 42.22 -11.75
C ARG A 917 -3.39 42.72 -12.56
#